data_AF-A0A2V3HTC9-F1
#
_entry.id   AF-A0A2V3HTC9-F1
#
_cell.length_a   1.000
_cell.length_b   1.000
_cell.length_c   1.000
_cell.angle_alpha   90.00
_cell.angle_beta   90.00
_cell.angle_gamma   90.00
#
_symmetry.space_group_name_H-M   'P 1'
#
loop_
_entity.id
_entity.type
_entity.pdbx_description
1 polymer ?
#
loop_
_entity_poly.entity_id
_entity_poly.type
_entity_poly.pdbx_seq_one_letter_code
_entity_poly.pdbx_strand_id
1 'polypeptide(L)'
;MADDIGLICPMTGTYARNRLALLMAFLMLGSVISQFPEVQNGADHWDESQSSSAKHPPGSRVLHPSLNETTSIIYTNGTRITEVEFDFGGGPVQQWQNNTLNAGNPLFSNGTFQQTTLGTAGIELSTTTISGNGSIPGVGTQNMTVLGLTTWNGTHAFDVLRVQCGIIAPCGTIIADGPLTIIANEIVIASGGAIYADSSTWGGSGRGGNGSYGYSSPTGPQSYNYGAGGAGHGGNGGDGGNANGTANQGAGGSAYGNGSEAGSSGGNISSLGGGTRAIGGRGGGQLTLIARNITITGVLSADGEDGVDGASPSNGSGPGNHGAGGGSGGGILLQAHQLSVTQWGQMTALGGDGGDGSAAQGSATGGWGPNNAGGHGGGGGGGGRISIITLANGYSNQGTVSLAPGSGGSGGAGSGTGAAGSAGTNGAAGVITTSTFSGWGSASGAPWPSSGTLTVAGTTLNMQGNHSYNTVHVSGSGLINSTGARLQITAETIIIEANAAIRSDGTVWGGHGHGALGSHAGNSGIGANGGAHLGAGGVGGGNGNRTNMSYGNGTESGSAGGNVTQTSSAGVTTVKSVGGRGGGLIILIANNIYINGTITANGEDGANGRTPATGGRGVAGAGGGSGGSVLIIANNVWWGQTGSVIAKGGDGGDGSNGMRQQPISLLMYDGGDGGGGGGGGAVDITTTANGIHGNGRISVFGGSAGTGGQPYGSGTAGRAGSSGSAGWSQVSTTFTGWAGTQRVLFGTWTSAALDVGEIVEGLTLHVIHIILGGTAVSGEFRTTVDNVTWSEWQQLNLTAQATDRLRYYQLSLNLNTSSDQSTPTITGLSYEAWWWAALEGERPLAFSIT
;
A
#
# COMPACT_ATOMS: atom_id res chain seq x y z
N MET A 1 72.53 21.14 -14.34
CA MET A 1 72.64 21.85 -15.62
C MET A 1 71.26 22.47 -15.83
N ALA A 2 70.97 23.57 -15.13
CA ALA A 2 71.25 24.98 -15.50
C ALA A 2 70.33 25.39 -16.66
N ASP A 3 69.21 26.07 -16.35
CA ASP A 3 68.93 27.54 -16.49
C ASP A 3 68.46 27.84 -17.93
N ASP A 4 67.47 28.67 -18.30
CA ASP A 4 66.74 29.86 -17.81
C ASP A 4 65.38 29.94 -18.59
N ILE A 5 64.22 30.35 -18.05
CA ILE A 5 63.66 31.72 -17.89
C ILE A 5 63.61 32.60 -19.17
N GLY A 6 62.42 33.11 -19.54
CA GLY A 6 62.29 34.33 -20.36
C GLY A 6 60.96 34.57 -21.11
N LEU A 7 59.96 35.16 -20.44
CA LEU A 7 58.78 35.84 -21.02
C LEU A 7 59.15 36.95 -22.02
N ILE A 8 58.39 37.14 -23.12
CA ILE A 8 57.92 38.46 -23.66
C ILE A 8 56.63 38.29 -24.52
N CYS A 9 55.56 39.02 -24.18
CA CYS A 9 54.54 39.60 -25.10
C CYS A 9 54.78 41.13 -25.11
N PRO A 10 54.19 42.01 -25.99
CA PRO A 10 53.27 41.81 -27.13
C PRO A 10 53.59 42.73 -28.37
N MET A 11 52.64 42.79 -29.33
CA MET A 11 52.24 43.95 -30.17
C MET A 11 52.65 44.07 -31.66
N THR A 12 51.57 44.33 -32.43
CA THR A 12 51.40 45.22 -33.60
C THR A 12 51.92 44.78 -34.97
N GLY A 13 50.99 44.74 -35.94
CA GLY A 13 51.28 44.40 -37.32
C GLY A 13 51.84 45.54 -38.15
N THR A 14 52.27 45.23 -39.38
CA THR A 14 52.10 46.06 -40.58
C THR A 14 52.54 45.29 -41.83
N TYR A 15 51.90 45.67 -42.95
CA TYR A 15 51.98 45.20 -44.32
C TYR A 15 53.40 45.16 -44.94
N ALA A 16 53.67 44.18 -45.81
CA ALA A 16 54.57 44.33 -46.96
C ALA A 16 54.22 43.38 -48.11
N ARG A 17 54.23 43.96 -49.32
CA ARG A 17 53.85 43.45 -50.65
C ARG A 17 54.61 42.20 -51.12
N ASN A 18 53.92 41.32 -51.84
CA ASN A 18 54.51 40.54 -52.94
C ASN A 18 53.60 40.62 -54.19
N ARG A 19 54.02 41.43 -55.17
CA ARG A 19 53.62 41.32 -56.58
C ARG A 19 54.47 40.22 -57.22
N LEU A 20 53.91 39.59 -58.26
CA LEU A 20 54.59 38.79 -59.31
C LEU A 20 54.34 37.28 -59.27
N ALA A 21 53.12 36.85 -59.62
CA ALA A 21 52.87 35.53 -60.24
C ALA A 21 51.48 35.44 -60.91
N LEU A 22 51.07 36.41 -61.72
CA LEU A 22 49.84 36.26 -62.52
C LEU A 22 49.88 37.03 -63.85
N LEU A 23 51.08 37.27 -64.38
CA LEU A 23 51.28 37.92 -65.69
C LEU A 23 51.49 36.90 -66.84
N MET A 24 51.51 35.60 -66.55
CA MET A 24 51.89 34.56 -67.53
C MET A 24 50.74 33.64 -67.96
N ALA A 25 49.53 33.75 -67.39
CA ALA A 25 48.44 32.81 -67.68
C ALA A 25 47.42 33.28 -68.73
N PHE A 26 47.40 34.56 -69.13
CA PHE A 26 46.34 35.10 -70.01
C PHE A 26 46.76 35.42 -71.44
N LEU A 27 47.98 35.07 -71.85
CA LEU A 27 48.50 35.38 -73.19
C LEU A 27 48.28 34.28 -74.24
N MET A 28 47.52 33.22 -73.95
CA MET A 28 47.29 32.13 -74.90
C MET A 28 45.81 31.71 -74.91
N LEU A 29 45.20 31.75 -76.11
CA LEU A 29 43.83 31.37 -76.51
C LEU A 29 42.79 32.51 -76.35
N GLY A 30 42.20 33.13 -77.39
CA GLY A 30 42.11 32.81 -78.82
C GLY A 30 40.64 32.70 -79.25
N SER A 31 40.06 33.83 -79.70
CA SER A 31 38.94 34.03 -80.68
C SER A 31 37.72 33.08 -80.72
N VAL A 32 36.49 33.62 -80.72
CA VAL A 32 35.49 33.63 -81.84
C VAL A 32 34.21 34.39 -81.40
N ILE A 33 33.61 35.10 -82.36
CA ILE A 33 32.50 36.06 -82.34
C ILE A 33 31.11 35.42 -82.12
N SER A 34 30.20 36.09 -81.39
CA SER A 34 28.78 36.25 -81.79
C SER A 34 28.01 37.27 -80.91
N GLN A 35 27.62 38.36 -81.58
CA GLN A 35 26.65 39.44 -81.31
C GLN A 35 25.58 39.27 -80.20
N PHE A 36 25.35 40.34 -79.42
CA PHE A 36 24.03 40.87 -79.00
C PHE A 36 24.14 42.39 -78.71
N PRO A 37 23.04 43.17 -78.78
CA PRO A 37 23.06 44.58 -79.23
C PRO A 37 23.42 45.62 -78.17
N GLU A 38 23.93 46.76 -78.67
CA GLU A 38 24.14 48.02 -77.97
C GLU A 38 22.88 48.52 -77.24
N VAL A 39 23.06 49.02 -76.03
CA VAL A 39 22.17 50.05 -75.45
C VAL A 39 23.02 51.29 -75.20
N GLN A 40 22.68 52.37 -75.91
CA GLN A 40 23.32 53.69 -75.78
C GLN A 40 22.91 54.42 -74.50
N ASN A 41 23.89 55.20 -74.00
CA ASN A 41 23.89 56.05 -72.81
C ASN A 41 22.63 56.89 -72.55
N GLY A 42 22.23 56.95 -71.28
CA GLY A 42 21.62 58.14 -70.70
C GLY A 42 22.73 59.17 -70.42
N ALA A 43 22.62 60.34 -71.05
CA ALA A 43 23.52 61.46 -70.82
C ALA A 43 23.22 62.10 -69.45
N ASP A 44 24.17 62.06 -68.52
CA ASP A 44 24.15 62.99 -67.40
C ASP A 44 24.84 64.29 -67.81
N HIS A 45 24.00 65.31 -67.94
CA HIS A 45 24.34 66.69 -68.27
C HIS A 45 25.07 67.35 -67.08
N TRP A 46 26.12 68.11 -67.40
CA TRP A 46 26.63 69.15 -66.52
C TRP A 46 25.56 70.25 -66.43
N ASP A 47 24.90 70.38 -65.27
CA ASP A 47 24.20 71.63 -64.93
C ASP A 47 25.05 72.43 -63.94
N GLU A 48 25.42 73.63 -64.38
CA GLU A 48 26.02 74.69 -63.57
C GLU A 48 25.06 75.10 -62.46
N SER A 49 25.37 74.71 -61.22
CA SER A 49 24.94 75.42 -60.01
C SER A 49 25.71 74.87 -58.82
N GLN A 50 26.91 75.41 -58.55
CA GLN A 50 27.29 75.92 -57.23
C GLN A 50 28.52 76.84 -57.36
N SER A 51 28.37 77.99 -56.73
CA SER A 51 29.26 79.14 -56.71
C SER A 51 30.66 78.85 -56.13
N SER A 52 31.67 79.35 -56.84
CA SER A 52 32.95 79.89 -56.34
C SER A 52 33.36 79.60 -54.89
N SER A 53 34.42 78.80 -54.72
CA SER A 53 35.56 79.23 -53.88
C SER A 53 36.82 78.41 -54.23
N ALA A 54 37.94 79.10 -54.35
CA ALA A 54 39.23 78.54 -54.71
C ALA A 54 39.84 77.72 -53.56
N LYS A 55 40.10 76.42 -53.80
CA LYS A 55 41.14 75.52 -53.25
C LYS A 55 40.59 74.10 -53.03
N HIS A 56 40.79 73.19 -53.99
CA HIS A 56 40.96 71.77 -53.70
C HIS A 56 41.95 71.11 -54.69
N PRO A 57 42.80 70.14 -54.26
CA PRO A 57 43.67 69.34 -55.12
C PRO A 57 42.85 68.39 -56.03
N PRO A 58 43.46 67.61 -56.96
CA PRO A 58 42.70 66.83 -57.94
C PRO A 58 41.73 65.87 -57.24
N GLY A 59 40.45 65.97 -57.62
CA GLY A 59 39.34 65.39 -56.86
C GLY A 59 39.35 63.87 -56.82
N SER A 60 39.32 63.31 -55.60
CA SER A 60 38.89 61.92 -55.37
C SER A 60 37.41 61.79 -55.80
N ARG A 61 37.11 60.71 -56.52
CA ARG A 61 35.78 60.37 -57.04
C ARG A 61 35.55 58.91 -56.69
N VAL A 62 34.57 58.64 -55.83
CA VAL A 62 34.17 57.27 -55.51
C VAL A 62 33.34 56.71 -56.66
N LEU A 63 33.78 55.60 -57.24
CA LEU A 63 33.11 54.93 -58.35
C LEU A 63 32.42 53.66 -57.84
N HIS A 64 31.15 53.46 -58.20
CA HIS A 64 30.36 52.26 -57.86
C HIS A 64 29.90 51.51 -59.12
N PRO A 65 30.80 51.00 -59.98
CA PRO A 65 30.40 50.27 -61.16
C PRO A 65 29.73 48.94 -60.79
N SER A 66 28.64 48.61 -61.47
CA SER A 66 28.00 47.29 -61.38
C SER A 66 28.74 46.25 -62.23
N LEU A 67 28.38 44.97 -62.08
CA LEU A 67 29.02 43.87 -62.81
C LEU A 67 28.88 44.07 -64.33
N ASN A 68 30.00 44.05 -65.07
CA ASN A 68 30.10 44.33 -66.51
C ASN A 68 29.86 45.78 -66.95
N GLU A 69 29.89 46.73 -66.02
CA GLU A 69 29.81 48.16 -66.34
C GLU A 69 31.21 48.75 -66.57
N THR A 70 31.35 49.57 -67.62
CA THR A 70 32.56 50.33 -67.90
C THR A 70 32.32 51.79 -67.54
N THR A 71 33.13 52.34 -66.63
CA THR A 71 33.12 53.76 -66.30
C THR A 71 34.38 54.43 -66.83
N SER A 72 34.23 55.64 -67.37
CA SER A 72 35.32 56.39 -67.99
C SER A 72 35.63 57.65 -67.18
N ILE A 73 36.90 57.83 -66.81
CA ILE A 73 37.37 59.09 -66.22
C ILE A 73 37.55 60.10 -67.35
N ILE A 74 36.62 61.07 -67.43
CA ILE A 74 36.66 62.11 -68.45
C ILE A 74 37.70 63.15 -68.05
N TYR A 75 38.63 63.47 -68.96
CA TYR A 75 39.60 64.54 -68.78
C TYR A 75 39.31 65.69 -69.75
N THR A 76 39.65 66.90 -69.35
CA THR A 76 39.42 68.09 -70.17
C THR A 76 40.43 68.15 -71.31
N ASN A 77 39.97 68.44 -72.53
CA ASN A 77 40.84 68.51 -73.71
C ASN A 77 41.98 69.53 -73.49
N GLY A 78 43.22 69.11 -73.74
CA GLY A 78 44.43 69.89 -73.43
C GLY A 78 45.10 69.57 -72.08
N THR A 79 44.53 68.68 -71.26
CA THR A 79 45.16 68.16 -70.03
C THR A 79 45.69 66.74 -70.22
N ARG A 80 46.71 66.34 -69.44
CA ARG A 80 47.25 64.96 -69.43
C ARG A 80 47.18 64.39 -68.01
N ILE A 81 46.67 63.17 -67.87
CA ILE A 81 46.71 62.42 -66.61
C ILE A 81 48.16 61.94 -66.41
N THR A 82 48.81 62.36 -65.31
CA THR A 82 50.23 62.03 -65.05
C THR A 82 50.41 60.87 -64.08
N GLU A 83 49.42 60.60 -63.23
CA GLU A 83 49.41 59.51 -62.26
C GLU A 83 47.96 59.18 -61.87
N VAL A 84 47.69 57.91 -61.57
CA VAL A 84 46.42 57.44 -61.02
C VAL A 84 46.76 56.48 -59.88
N GLU A 85 46.27 56.76 -58.68
CA GLU A 85 46.35 55.87 -57.53
C GLU A 85 44.98 55.19 -57.35
N PHE A 86 44.99 53.88 -57.17
CA PHE A 86 43.80 53.08 -56.93
C PHE A 86 43.93 52.45 -55.55
N ASP A 87 43.04 52.83 -54.62
CA ASP A 87 42.94 52.16 -53.32
C ASP A 87 41.80 51.14 -53.36
N PHE A 88 42.08 49.90 -52.95
CA PHE A 88 41.17 48.77 -53.08
C PHE A 88 40.74 48.25 -51.71
N GLY A 89 39.44 48.31 -51.42
CA GLY A 89 38.82 47.69 -50.24
C GLY A 89 37.93 46.52 -50.63
N GLY A 90 38.09 45.38 -49.95
CA GLY A 90 37.20 44.23 -50.07
C GLY A 90 37.22 43.43 -48.76
N GLY A 91 36.05 43.03 -48.27
CA GLY A 91 35.90 42.23 -47.06
C GLY A 91 34.99 41.03 -47.31
N PRO A 92 35.25 39.88 -46.69
CA PRO A 92 34.34 38.74 -46.77
C PRO A 92 33.00 39.09 -46.11
N VAL A 93 31.90 38.56 -46.65
CA VAL A 93 30.57 38.69 -46.04
C VAL A 93 30.39 37.55 -45.05
N GLN A 94 30.12 37.88 -43.79
CA GLN A 94 29.76 36.90 -42.78
C GLN A 94 28.32 36.43 -43.03
N GLN A 95 28.13 35.13 -43.20
CA GLN A 95 26.81 34.52 -43.26
C GLN A 95 26.55 33.68 -42.01
N TRP A 96 25.27 33.56 -41.67
CA TRP A 96 24.80 32.85 -40.48
C TRP A 96 23.68 31.90 -40.88
N GLN A 97 23.65 30.73 -40.25
CA GLN A 97 22.58 29.76 -40.38
C GLN A 97 22.13 29.27 -39.01
N ASN A 98 20.82 29.26 -38.80
CA ASN A 98 20.20 28.70 -37.61
C ASN A 98 19.40 27.47 -38.00
N ASN A 99 19.60 26.37 -37.28
CA ASN A 99 18.86 25.14 -37.53
C ASN A 99 18.37 24.53 -36.21
N THR A 100 17.26 23.81 -36.27
CA THR A 100 16.70 23.09 -35.11
C THR A 100 16.32 21.69 -35.53
N LEU A 101 16.91 20.72 -34.85
CA LEU A 101 16.73 19.29 -35.05
C LEU A 101 15.89 18.74 -33.91
N ASN A 102 14.69 18.27 -34.21
CA ASN A 102 13.83 17.62 -33.22
C ASN A 102 14.16 16.12 -33.10
N ALA A 103 13.65 15.47 -32.07
CA ALA A 103 13.81 14.02 -31.83
C ALA A 103 13.48 13.10 -33.03
N GLY A 104 12.63 13.55 -33.96
CA GLY A 104 12.31 12.82 -35.20
C GLY A 104 13.38 12.92 -36.31
N ASN A 105 14.44 13.70 -36.11
CA ASN A 105 15.54 13.80 -37.07
C ASN A 105 16.38 12.50 -37.08
N PRO A 106 16.85 12.01 -38.24
CA PRO A 106 17.67 10.81 -38.34
C PRO A 106 18.94 10.81 -37.47
N LEU A 107 19.45 11.98 -37.08
CA LEU A 107 20.55 12.12 -36.10
C LEU A 107 20.28 11.33 -34.81
N PHE A 108 19.05 11.39 -34.30
CA PHE A 108 18.65 10.74 -33.05
C PHE A 108 18.50 9.24 -33.21
N SER A 109 17.83 8.79 -34.28
CA SER A 109 17.62 7.35 -34.55
C SER A 109 18.89 6.62 -34.98
N ASN A 110 19.82 7.30 -35.64
CA ASN A 110 21.08 6.71 -36.12
C ASN A 110 22.21 6.77 -35.09
N GLY A 111 21.95 7.31 -33.90
CA GLY A 111 22.91 7.32 -32.81
C GLY A 111 23.15 5.93 -32.22
N THR A 112 24.22 5.80 -31.43
CA THR A 112 24.50 4.60 -30.64
C THR A 112 23.85 4.72 -29.27
N PHE A 113 23.11 3.69 -28.88
CA PHE A 113 22.37 3.63 -27.62
C PHE A 113 23.03 2.66 -26.65
N GLN A 114 23.43 3.14 -25.47
CA GLN A 114 23.90 2.31 -24.37
C GLN A 114 23.03 2.57 -23.14
N GLN A 115 22.16 1.63 -22.78
CA GLN A 115 21.20 1.80 -21.68
C GLN A 115 20.31 3.06 -21.85
N THR A 116 20.17 3.54 -23.08
CA THR A 116 19.27 4.60 -23.51
C THR A 116 18.42 4.11 -24.67
N THR A 117 17.31 4.77 -24.96
CA THR A 117 16.43 4.48 -26.09
C THR A 117 15.84 5.77 -26.66
N LEU A 118 15.37 5.74 -27.90
CA LEU A 118 14.61 6.83 -28.50
C LEU A 118 13.12 6.62 -28.18
N GLY A 119 12.61 7.36 -27.20
CA GLY A 119 11.20 7.40 -26.84
C GLY A 119 10.39 8.38 -27.69
N THR A 120 9.08 8.46 -27.43
CA THR A 120 8.14 9.29 -28.20
C THR A 120 8.44 10.80 -28.12
N ALA A 121 9.09 11.24 -27.04
CA ALA A 121 9.45 12.64 -26.81
C ALA A 121 10.94 12.96 -27.07
N GLY A 122 11.79 11.95 -27.24
CA GLY A 122 13.24 12.15 -27.30
C GLY A 122 14.05 10.98 -26.75
N ILE A 123 15.36 11.17 -26.60
CA ILE A 123 16.26 10.19 -26.00
C ILE A 123 16.01 10.11 -24.50
N GLU A 124 15.84 8.90 -23.97
CA GLU A 124 15.59 8.61 -22.56
C GLU A 124 16.38 7.38 -22.07
N LEU A 125 16.40 7.12 -20.76
CA LEU A 125 16.98 5.90 -20.17
C LEU A 125 16.12 4.67 -20.46
N SER A 126 16.77 3.58 -20.87
CA SER A 126 16.11 2.30 -21.17
C SER A 126 15.51 1.65 -19.92
N THR A 127 14.52 0.80 -20.13
CA THR A 127 13.98 -0.07 -19.07
C THR A 127 14.60 -1.46 -19.15
N THR A 128 14.90 -2.05 -18.01
CA THR A 128 15.32 -3.45 -17.86
C THR A 128 14.20 -4.27 -17.25
N THR A 129 13.94 -5.44 -17.83
CA THR A 129 12.99 -6.41 -17.28
C THR A 129 13.61 -7.10 -16.07
N ILE A 130 13.01 -6.91 -14.90
CA ILE A 130 13.24 -7.77 -13.74
C ILE A 130 12.38 -9.01 -13.95
N SER A 131 13.03 -10.17 -13.98
CA SER A 131 12.34 -11.45 -14.05
C SER A 131 11.55 -11.68 -12.77
N GLY A 132 10.23 -11.63 -12.86
CA GLY A 132 9.34 -12.26 -11.91
C GLY A 132 8.43 -13.20 -12.70
N ASN A 133 8.24 -14.41 -12.21
CA ASN A 133 7.21 -15.26 -12.77
C ASN A 133 5.89 -14.51 -12.58
N GLY A 134 5.08 -14.32 -13.63
CA GLY A 134 3.80 -13.60 -13.56
C GLY A 134 2.82 -14.33 -12.65
N SER A 135 2.96 -14.15 -11.35
CA SER A 135 2.53 -15.05 -10.29
C SER A 135 1.72 -14.30 -9.23
N ILE A 136 1.14 -15.04 -8.30
CA ILE A 136 0.22 -14.54 -7.28
C ILE A 136 0.92 -13.48 -6.40
N PRO A 137 0.25 -12.39 -6.00
CA PRO A 137 0.84 -11.44 -5.07
C PRO A 137 1.27 -12.13 -3.76
N GLY A 138 2.53 -11.95 -3.38
CA GLY A 138 3.10 -12.53 -2.15
C GLY A 138 3.65 -13.96 -2.28
N VAL A 139 3.70 -14.53 -3.49
CA VAL A 139 4.16 -15.91 -3.73
C VAL A 139 5.68 -16.09 -3.53
N GLY A 140 6.10 -17.31 -3.23
CA GLY A 140 7.51 -17.69 -3.06
C GLY A 140 8.11 -18.31 -4.32
N THR A 141 9.43 -18.56 -4.31
CA THR A 141 10.18 -19.18 -5.43
C THR A 141 10.58 -20.61 -5.13
N GLN A 142 10.39 -21.06 -3.90
CA GLN A 142 10.84 -22.36 -3.45
C GLN A 142 9.69 -23.36 -3.46
N ASN A 143 9.98 -24.57 -3.93
CA ASN A 143 9.09 -25.69 -3.76
C ASN A 143 9.28 -26.28 -2.35
N MET A 144 8.18 -26.54 -1.66
CA MET A 144 8.17 -27.16 -0.35
C MET A 144 7.34 -28.45 -0.41
N THR A 145 7.94 -29.55 0.04
CA THR A 145 7.22 -30.81 0.27
C THR A 145 7.24 -31.17 1.74
N VAL A 146 6.08 -31.18 2.39
CA VAL A 146 5.91 -31.58 3.79
C VAL A 146 5.59 -33.08 3.81
N LEU A 147 6.48 -33.87 4.42
CA LEU A 147 6.38 -35.34 4.50
C LEU A 147 6.13 -35.85 5.93
N GLY A 148 6.20 -34.98 6.93
CA GLY A 148 5.95 -35.32 8.34
C GLY A 148 5.22 -34.19 9.06
N LEU A 149 5.21 -34.24 10.39
CA LEU A 149 4.58 -33.21 11.22
C LEU A 149 5.41 -31.91 11.20
N THR A 150 4.77 -30.77 10.99
CA THR A 150 5.36 -29.44 11.10
C THR A 150 4.35 -28.47 11.69
N THR A 151 4.80 -27.50 12.48
CA THR A 151 3.93 -26.47 13.08
C THR A 151 4.25 -25.12 12.48
N TRP A 152 3.25 -24.41 11.95
CA TRP A 152 3.40 -23.10 11.29
C TRP A 152 2.41 -22.07 11.82
N ASN A 153 2.82 -20.80 11.83
CA ASN A 153 1.96 -19.62 11.97
C ASN A 153 2.46 -18.48 11.07
N GLY A 154 1.65 -17.44 10.91
CA GLY A 154 1.98 -16.28 10.09
C GLY A 154 1.88 -16.59 8.59
N THR A 155 2.58 -15.79 7.78
CA THR A 155 2.53 -15.88 6.31
C THR A 155 3.71 -16.67 5.75
N HIS A 156 3.42 -17.72 4.99
CA HIS A 156 4.40 -18.56 4.29
C HIS A 156 4.20 -18.46 2.79
N ALA A 157 5.30 -18.35 2.05
CA ALA A 157 5.28 -18.13 0.61
C ALA A 157 6.11 -19.19 -0.13
N PHE A 158 5.53 -19.87 -1.11
CA PHE A 158 6.16 -20.93 -1.90
C PHE A 158 5.87 -20.78 -3.39
N ASP A 159 6.59 -21.46 -4.26
CA ASP A 159 6.16 -21.64 -5.66
C ASP A 159 5.15 -22.80 -5.71
N VAL A 160 5.58 -23.99 -5.28
CA VAL A 160 4.71 -25.16 -5.09
C VAL A 160 4.79 -25.65 -3.66
N LEU A 161 3.65 -25.74 -2.98
CA LEU A 161 3.52 -26.46 -1.70
C LEU A 161 2.83 -27.80 -1.93
N ARG A 162 3.48 -28.90 -1.54
CA ARG A 162 2.89 -30.25 -1.50
C ARG A 162 2.90 -30.79 -0.08
N VAL A 163 1.74 -31.11 0.45
CA VAL A 163 1.56 -31.83 1.72
C VAL A 163 1.13 -33.25 1.37
N GLN A 164 2.00 -34.24 1.58
CA GLN A 164 1.76 -35.59 1.10
C GLN A 164 2.41 -36.66 1.99
N CYS A 165 2.02 -37.91 1.80
CA CYS A 165 2.71 -39.02 2.44
C CYS A 165 4.11 -39.26 1.85
N GLY A 166 5.05 -39.66 2.71
CA GLY A 166 6.28 -40.30 2.25
C GLY A 166 5.99 -41.65 1.59
N ILE A 167 7.04 -42.32 1.10
CA ILE A 167 6.96 -43.67 0.51
C ILE A 167 6.35 -44.67 1.51
N ILE A 168 6.57 -44.43 2.81
CA ILE A 168 5.98 -45.10 3.97
C ILE A 168 5.71 -43.99 5.01
N ALA A 169 4.71 -44.16 5.89
CA ALA A 169 4.41 -43.22 6.98
C ALA A 169 5.70 -42.72 7.68
N PRO A 170 5.80 -41.43 8.04
CA PRO A 170 4.71 -40.49 8.28
C PRO A 170 4.12 -39.81 7.04
N CYS A 171 2.91 -39.26 7.20
CA CYS A 171 2.32 -38.37 6.21
C CYS A 171 2.51 -36.90 6.59
N GLY A 172 2.65 -36.05 5.57
CA GLY A 172 2.76 -34.62 5.73
C GLY A 172 1.58 -34.06 6.52
N THR A 173 1.87 -33.41 7.63
CA THR A 173 0.85 -32.77 8.49
C THR A 173 1.36 -31.40 8.89
N ILE A 174 0.60 -30.35 8.56
CA ILE A 174 0.85 -28.99 9.05
C ILE A 174 -0.15 -28.72 10.17
N ILE A 175 0.32 -28.37 11.36
CA ILE A 175 -0.51 -27.87 12.46
C ILE A 175 -0.32 -26.36 12.54
N ALA A 176 -1.42 -25.60 12.44
CA ALA A 176 -1.43 -24.17 12.66
C ALA A 176 -1.49 -23.89 14.17
N ASP A 177 -0.45 -23.29 14.75
CA ASP A 177 -0.42 -22.86 16.17
C ASP A 177 -0.76 -21.38 16.35
N GLY A 178 -1.36 -20.80 15.33
CA GLY A 178 -1.87 -19.44 15.24
C GLY A 178 -2.49 -19.22 13.85
N PRO A 179 -2.88 -17.99 13.49
CA PRO A 179 -3.38 -17.72 12.15
C PRO A 179 -2.32 -18.09 11.10
N LEU A 180 -2.71 -18.90 10.12
CA LEU A 180 -1.80 -19.40 9.08
C LEU A 180 -2.26 -18.94 7.70
N THR A 181 -1.39 -18.20 7.01
CA THR A 181 -1.56 -17.80 5.62
C THR A 181 -0.51 -18.48 4.76
N ILE A 182 -0.92 -19.17 3.70
CA ILE A 182 -0.03 -19.79 2.72
C ILE A 182 -0.32 -19.21 1.35
N ILE A 183 0.72 -18.67 0.71
CA ILE A 183 0.67 -18.10 -0.64
C ILE A 183 1.56 -18.94 -1.55
N ALA A 184 1.00 -19.62 -2.55
CA ALA A 184 1.79 -20.43 -3.49
C ALA A 184 1.23 -20.43 -4.91
N ASN A 185 2.02 -20.63 -5.97
CA ASN A 185 1.43 -20.82 -7.31
C ASN A 185 0.57 -22.09 -7.36
N GLU A 186 1.02 -23.17 -6.72
CA GLU A 186 0.28 -24.43 -6.58
C GLU A 186 0.30 -24.88 -5.11
N ILE A 187 -0.88 -25.19 -4.56
CA ILE A 187 -1.01 -25.87 -3.26
C ILE A 187 -1.69 -27.22 -3.50
N VAL A 188 -1.03 -28.30 -3.10
CA VAL A 188 -1.58 -29.66 -3.17
C VAL A 188 -1.57 -30.28 -1.78
N ILE A 189 -2.76 -30.54 -1.24
CA ILE A 189 -2.96 -31.40 -0.08
C ILE A 189 -3.31 -32.78 -0.62
N ALA A 190 -2.31 -33.64 -0.77
CA ALA A 190 -2.47 -34.96 -1.36
C ALA A 190 -3.19 -35.94 -0.42
N SER A 191 -3.58 -37.10 -0.93
CA SER A 191 -4.19 -38.16 -0.11
C SER A 191 -3.29 -38.50 1.09
N GLY A 192 -3.89 -38.50 2.29
CA GLY A 192 -3.20 -38.71 3.56
C GLY A 192 -2.39 -37.50 4.07
N GLY A 193 -2.23 -36.44 3.28
CA GLY A 193 -1.71 -35.16 3.74
C GLY A 193 -2.78 -34.35 4.47
N ALA A 194 -2.36 -33.53 5.45
CA ALA A 194 -3.30 -32.73 6.22
C ALA A 194 -2.77 -31.35 6.62
N ILE A 195 -3.65 -30.36 6.66
CA ILE A 195 -3.44 -29.07 7.29
C ILE A 195 -4.55 -28.88 8.34
N TYR A 196 -4.16 -28.80 9.61
CA TYR A 196 -5.05 -28.66 10.75
C TYR A 196 -4.85 -27.31 11.41
N ALA A 197 -5.94 -26.62 11.70
CA ALA A 197 -5.98 -25.51 12.63
C ALA A 197 -6.92 -25.78 13.82
N ASP A 198 -7.24 -27.06 14.06
CA ASP A 198 -8.23 -27.49 15.04
C ASP A 198 -7.86 -27.05 16.46
N SER A 199 -8.87 -26.76 17.28
CA SER A 199 -8.74 -26.55 18.73
C SER A 199 -7.66 -25.54 19.14
N SER A 200 -7.44 -24.51 18.32
CA SER A 200 -6.33 -23.56 18.49
C SER A 200 -6.71 -22.31 19.28
N THR A 201 -8.00 -22.04 19.49
CA THR A 201 -8.48 -20.73 19.96
C THR A 201 -9.21 -20.78 21.30
N TRP A 202 -8.81 -19.92 22.24
CA TRP A 202 -9.50 -19.71 23.52
C TRP A 202 -10.13 -18.31 23.56
N GLY A 203 -11.42 -18.20 23.90
CA GLY A 203 -12.17 -16.93 23.85
C GLY A 203 -12.99 -16.78 22.56
N GLY A 204 -13.01 -15.60 21.95
CA GLY A 204 -13.73 -15.31 20.69
C GLY A 204 -15.15 -14.72 20.86
N SER A 205 -15.68 -14.14 19.78
CA SER A 205 -16.89 -13.28 19.80
C SER A 205 -18.21 -14.03 20.04
N GLY A 206 -18.21 -15.33 19.77
CA GLY A 206 -19.31 -16.23 20.00
C GLY A 206 -19.00 -17.14 21.17
N ARG A 207 -18.28 -16.68 22.18
CA ARG A 207 -18.00 -17.51 23.34
C ARG A 207 -19.30 -17.96 24.02
N GLY A 208 -19.39 -19.24 24.34
CA GLY A 208 -20.50 -19.78 25.10
C GLY A 208 -20.55 -19.25 26.54
N GLY A 209 -21.75 -19.05 27.07
CA GLY A 209 -21.94 -18.59 28.43
C GLY A 209 -21.44 -19.61 29.45
N ASN A 210 -20.67 -19.15 30.45
CA ASN A 210 -20.22 -20.03 31.53
C ASN A 210 -21.42 -20.58 32.31
N GLY A 211 -21.38 -21.88 32.61
CA GLY A 211 -22.28 -22.53 33.54
C GLY A 211 -21.83 -22.33 34.99
N SER A 212 -22.77 -22.44 35.91
CA SER A 212 -22.53 -22.27 37.34
C SER A 212 -22.86 -23.54 38.10
N TYR A 213 -22.02 -23.86 39.10
CA TYR A 213 -22.20 -24.98 40.00
C TYR A 213 -22.34 -24.46 41.44
N GLY A 214 -23.56 -24.56 42.00
CA GLY A 214 -23.90 -24.11 43.34
C GLY A 214 -25.10 -24.85 43.93
N TYR A 215 -24.86 -25.74 44.89
CA TYR A 215 -25.92 -26.32 45.70
C TYR A 215 -25.93 -25.70 47.10
N SER A 216 -27.10 -25.21 47.53
CA SER A 216 -27.33 -24.70 48.88
C SER A 216 -28.07 -25.69 49.80
N SER A 217 -28.72 -26.72 49.27
CA SER A 217 -29.39 -27.77 50.06
C SER A 217 -29.64 -29.06 49.26
N PRO A 218 -29.64 -30.27 49.89
CA PRO A 218 -29.80 -31.56 49.21
C PRO A 218 -31.17 -31.87 48.59
N THR A 219 -32.16 -31.00 48.78
CA THR A 219 -33.55 -31.29 48.37
C THR A 219 -34.26 -30.09 47.71
N GLY A 220 -33.56 -28.99 47.44
CA GLY A 220 -34.15 -27.73 46.96
C GLY A 220 -34.19 -27.58 45.42
N PRO A 221 -35.13 -26.78 44.87
CA PRO A 221 -35.16 -26.43 43.45
C PRO A 221 -33.85 -25.79 42.97
N GLN A 222 -33.35 -26.24 41.83
CA GLN A 222 -32.11 -25.78 41.20
C GLN A 222 -32.29 -24.41 40.54
N SER A 223 -32.20 -23.32 41.30
CA SER A 223 -32.39 -21.96 40.77
C SER A 223 -31.13 -21.33 40.14
N TYR A 224 -29.95 -21.95 40.30
CA TYR A 224 -28.65 -21.40 39.85
C TYR A 224 -27.67 -22.43 39.22
N ASN A 225 -28.18 -23.58 38.78
CA ASN A 225 -27.38 -24.68 38.23
C ASN A 225 -27.78 -24.95 36.78
N TYR A 226 -26.82 -24.80 35.86
CA TYR A 226 -27.06 -24.95 34.43
C TYR A 226 -25.75 -25.35 33.72
N GLY A 227 -25.88 -26.10 32.63
CA GLY A 227 -24.77 -26.43 31.75
C GLY A 227 -24.20 -25.18 31.08
N ALA A 228 -22.94 -25.25 30.66
CA ALA A 228 -22.36 -24.14 29.91
C ALA A 228 -22.85 -24.14 28.47
N GLY A 229 -23.00 -22.96 27.87
CA GLY A 229 -23.35 -22.83 26.46
C GLY A 229 -22.18 -23.17 25.55
N GLY A 230 -22.49 -23.70 24.37
CA GLY A 230 -21.52 -23.91 23.29
C GLY A 230 -21.17 -22.59 22.60
N ALA A 231 -20.03 -22.56 21.92
CA ALA A 231 -19.58 -21.37 21.21
C ALA A 231 -20.26 -21.23 19.85
N GLY A 232 -20.56 -20.02 19.38
CA GLY A 232 -20.96 -19.73 18.00
C GLY A 232 -19.78 -19.27 17.16
N HIS A 233 -19.85 -19.46 15.84
CA HIS A 233 -19.01 -18.90 14.77
C HIS A 233 -19.64 -19.44 13.48
N GLY A 234 -19.92 -18.66 12.43
CA GLY A 234 -20.71 -19.18 11.29
C GLY A 234 -22.18 -19.43 11.61
N GLY A 235 -22.46 -20.32 12.55
CA GLY A 235 -23.75 -20.53 13.24
C GLY A 235 -23.69 -20.18 14.73
N ASN A 236 -24.86 -20.11 15.38
CA ASN A 236 -24.96 -19.94 16.84
C ASN A 236 -24.50 -21.22 17.56
N GLY A 237 -23.91 -21.08 18.74
CA GLY A 237 -23.73 -22.19 19.67
C GLY A 237 -25.05 -22.55 20.35
N GLY A 238 -25.13 -23.77 20.85
CA GLY A 238 -26.28 -24.26 21.62
C GLY A 238 -26.25 -23.78 23.07
N ASP A 239 -27.42 -23.61 23.66
CA ASP A 239 -27.60 -23.39 25.09
C ASP A 239 -27.27 -24.67 25.89
N GLY A 240 -26.65 -24.51 27.05
CA GLY A 240 -26.48 -25.58 28.04
C GLY A 240 -27.80 -25.91 28.73
N GLY A 241 -27.90 -27.14 29.25
CA GLY A 241 -29.12 -27.63 29.90
C GLY A 241 -29.49 -26.81 31.13
N ASN A 242 -30.78 -26.47 31.26
CA ASN A 242 -31.31 -25.71 32.40
C ASN A 242 -32.67 -26.31 32.84
N ALA A 243 -32.88 -26.44 34.16
CA ALA A 243 -34.13 -26.95 34.73
C ALA A 243 -35.25 -25.90 34.84
N ASN A 244 -34.95 -24.58 34.74
CA ASN A 244 -35.89 -23.52 35.14
C ASN A 244 -36.09 -22.38 34.12
N GLY A 245 -35.65 -22.54 32.86
CA GLY A 245 -36.11 -21.73 31.71
C GLY A 245 -35.86 -20.21 31.74
N THR A 246 -35.06 -19.67 32.67
CA THR A 246 -34.75 -18.24 32.68
C THR A 246 -33.72 -17.91 31.59
N ALA A 247 -34.06 -17.00 30.67
CA ALA A 247 -33.18 -16.53 29.61
C ALA A 247 -31.84 -15.98 30.15
N ASN A 248 -30.74 -16.27 29.43
CA ASN A 248 -29.35 -15.80 29.64
C ASN A 248 -28.42 -16.62 30.55
N GLN A 249 -28.86 -17.74 31.12
CA GLN A 249 -27.99 -18.62 31.93
C GLN A 249 -27.60 -19.86 31.14
N GLY A 250 -26.31 -20.01 30.81
CA GLY A 250 -25.80 -21.10 29.97
C GLY A 250 -26.06 -20.89 28.48
N ALA A 251 -26.31 -19.66 28.06
CA ALA A 251 -26.66 -19.34 26.68
C ALA A 251 -25.52 -19.68 25.71
N GLY A 252 -25.88 -20.23 24.56
CA GLY A 252 -24.97 -20.45 23.44
C GLY A 252 -24.46 -19.13 22.88
N GLY A 253 -23.23 -19.16 22.37
CA GLY A 253 -22.63 -17.99 21.75
C GLY A 253 -23.30 -17.63 20.43
N SER A 254 -23.40 -16.35 20.10
CA SER A 254 -23.98 -15.91 18.83
C SER A 254 -23.07 -16.21 17.63
N ALA A 255 -23.66 -16.45 16.46
CA ALA A 255 -22.98 -16.54 15.18
C ALA A 255 -22.25 -15.22 14.85
N TYR A 256 -21.05 -15.32 14.28
CA TYR A 256 -20.27 -14.15 13.88
C TYR A 256 -19.30 -14.51 12.72
N GLY A 257 -18.56 -13.52 12.22
CA GLY A 257 -17.45 -13.67 11.27
C GLY A 257 -17.83 -13.60 9.80
N ASN A 258 -16.83 -13.58 8.92
CA ASN A 258 -16.97 -13.63 7.46
C ASN A 258 -16.18 -14.78 6.81
N GLY A 259 -15.39 -15.53 7.58
CA GLY A 259 -14.59 -16.67 7.10
C GLY A 259 -13.08 -16.44 7.11
N SER A 260 -12.62 -15.25 7.52
CA SER A 260 -11.20 -14.91 7.70
C SER A 260 -10.81 -14.81 9.18
N GLU A 261 -11.51 -15.50 10.07
CA GLU A 261 -11.34 -15.39 11.52
C GLU A 261 -11.36 -16.77 12.19
N ALA A 262 -10.77 -16.86 13.38
CA ALA A 262 -10.84 -18.08 14.18
C ALA A 262 -12.20 -18.26 14.88
N GLY A 263 -12.50 -19.50 15.26
CA GLY A 263 -13.64 -19.90 16.07
C GLY A 263 -13.54 -19.44 17.52
N SER A 264 -14.59 -19.70 18.30
CA SER A 264 -14.71 -19.36 19.71
C SER A 264 -14.71 -20.59 20.60
N SER A 265 -14.31 -20.42 21.86
CA SER A 265 -14.38 -21.46 22.89
C SER A 265 -15.76 -21.56 23.52
N GLY A 266 -16.14 -22.76 23.96
CA GLY A 266 -17.34 -22.98 24.77
C GLY A 266 -17.25 -22.37 26.17
N GLY A 267 -18.37 -22.35 26.88
CA GLY A 267 -18.41 -21.88 28.27
C GLY A 267 -17.80 -22.89 29.24
N ASN A 268 -17.17 -22.39 30.31
CA ASN A 268 -16.65 -23.22 31.41
C ASN A 268 -17.73 -23.45 32.48
N ILE A 269 -17.52 -24.49 33.30
CA ILE A 269 -18.26 -24.68 34.56
C ILE A 269 -17.36 -24.25 35.73
N SER A 270 -17.81 -23.27 36.52
CA SER A 270 -17.10 -22.82 37.73
C SER A 270 -17.91 -23.07 39.00
N SER A 271 -17.22 -23.38 40.11
CA SER A 271 -17.82 -23.43 41.43
C SER A 271 -18.01 -22.02 42.02
N LEU A 272 -18.98 -21.86 42.93
CA LEU A 272 -19.16 -20.63 43.72
C LEU A 272 -17.91 -20.22 44.54
N GLY A 273 -16.95 -21.14 44.74
CA GLY A 273 -15.67 -20.89 45.41
C GLY A 273 -14.50 -20.53 44.49
N GLY A 274 -14.73 -20.37 43.18
CA GLY A 274 -13.73 -19.86 42.22
C GLY A 274 -12.89 -20.90 41.47
N GLY A 275 -13.21 -22.20 41.57
CA GLY A 275 -12.52 -23.27 40.84
C GLY A 275 -13.25 -23.73 39.57
N THR A 276 -12.55 -23.86 38.45
CA THR A 276 -13.07 -24.48 37.21
C THR A 276 -13.24 -25.98 37.41
N ARG A 277 -14.43 -26.52 37.11
CA ARG A 277 -14.77 -27.94 37.30
C ARG A 277 -14.90 -28.72 35.99
N ALA A 278 -15.25 -28.03 34.91
CA ALA A 278 -15.19 -28.53 33.54
C ALA A 278 -14.80 -27.38 32.62
N ILE A 279 -13.96 -27.66 31.62
CA ILE A 279 -13.37 -26.70 30.70
C ILE A 279 -14.12 -26.80 29.37
N GLY A 280 -14.56 -25.66 28.82
CA GLY A 280 -15.21 -25.63 27.51
C GLY A 280 -14.22 -25.92 26.38
N GLY A 281 -14.71 -26.46 25.28
CA GLY A 281 -13.88 -26.79 24.12
C GLY A 281 -13.31 -25.53 23.45
N ARG A 282 -12.10 -25.63 22.90
CA ARG A 282 -11.46 -24.57 22.09
C ARG A 282 -12.13 -24.40 20.73
N GLY A 283 -12.13 -23.18 20.22
CA GLY A 283 -12.56 -22.92 18.84
C GLY A 283 -11.52 -23.35 17.81
N GLY A 284 -11.98 -23.77 16.63
CA GLY A 284 -11.11 -24.02 15.48
C GLY A 284 -10.38 -22.77 15.01
N GLY A 285 -9.26 -22.93 14.33
CA GLY A 285 -8.34 -21.85 13.98
C GLY A 285 -8.64 -21.17 12.64
N GLN A 286 -7.65 -20.45 12.14
CA GLN A 286 -7.75 -19.73 10.86
C GLN A 286 -6.74 -20.26 9.85
N LEU A 287 -7.25 -20.62 8.67
CA LEU A 287 -6.45 -21.05 7.52
C LEU A 287 -6.77 -20.17 6.31
N THR A 288 -5.76 -19.49 5.77
CA THR A 288 -5.85 -18.75 4.51
C THR A 288 -4.93 -19.38 3.47
N LEU A 289 -5.49 -19.89 2.38
CA LEU A 289 -4.72 -20.41 1.24
C LEU A 289 -4.97 -19.54 0.01
N ILE A 290 -3.90 -18.97 -0.56
CA ILE A 290 -3.94 -18.14 -1.75
C ILE A 290 -3.08 -18.82 -2.82
N ALA A 291 -3.70 -19.45 -3.81
CA ALA A 291 -2.95 -20.14 -4.88
C ALA A 291 -3.62 -20.12 -6.25
N ARG A 292 -2.89 -20.22 -7.38
CA ARG A 292 -3.52 -20.31 -8.71
C ARG A 292 -4.35 -21.56 -8.72
N ASN A 293 -3.71 -22.66 -8.32
CA ASN A 293 -4.35 -23.95 -8.23
C ASN A 293 -4.25 -24.46 -6.80
N ILE A 294 -5.41 -24.71 -6.19
CA ILE A 294 -5.53 -25.42 -4.92
C ILE A 294 -6.17 -26.78 -5.23
N THR A 295 -5.47 -27.87 -4.91
CA THR A 295 -6.01 -29.23 -5.01
C THR A 295 -6.04 -29.88 -3.64
N ILE A 296 -7.24 -30.27 -3.20
CA ILE A 296 -7.46 -30.90 -1.89
C ILE A 296 -7.97 -32.32 -2.12
N THR A 297 -7.10 -33.29 -1.82
CA THR A 297 -7.38 -34.73 -1.80
C THR A 297 -7.19 -35.32 -0.40
N GLY A 298 -6.42 -34.65 0.46
CA GLY A 298 -6.32 -34.93 1.89
C GLY A 298 -7.27 -34.06 2.72
N VAL A 299 -6.82 -33.68 3.92
CA VAL A 299 -7.64 -32.96 4.92
C VAL A 299 -7.22 -31.50 5.06
N LEU A 300 -8.19 -30.60 5.03
CA LEU A 300 -8.04 -29.20 5.42
C LEU A 300 -9.09 -28.89 6.50
N SER A 301 -8.67 -28.74 7.75
CA SER A 301 -9.59 -28.69 8.88
C SER A 301 -9.31 -27.52 9.81
N ALA A 302 -10.38 -26.92 10.29
CA ALA A 302 -10.37 -25.91 11.34
C ALA A 302 -11.53 -26.21 12.31
N ASP A 303 -11.56 -27.41 12.88
CA ASP A 303 -12.67 -27.89 13.71
C ASP A 303 -12.55 -27.40 15.17
N GLY A 304 -13.69 -27.22 15.82
CA GLY A 304 -13.78 -26.93 17.25
C GLY A 304 -13.61 -28.17 18.11
N GLU A 305 -13.11 -27.99 19.33
CA GLU A 305 -12.94 -29.03 20.33
C GLU A 305 -14.25 -29.28 21.09
N ASP A 306 -14.42 -30.51 21.58
CA ASP A 306 -15.54 -30.85 22.46
C ASP A 306 -15.38 -30.23 23.86
N GLY A 307 -16.52 -29.98 24.51
CA GLY A 307 -16.57 -29.56 25.90
C GLY A 307 -16.29 -30.74 26.84
N VAL A 308 -15.59 -30.48 27.95
CA VAL A 308 -15.32 -31.52 28.95
C VAL A 308 -16.60 -31.91 29.71
N ASP A 309 -16.80 -33.21 29.92
CA ASP A 309 -17.88 -33.76 30.73
C ASP A 309 -17.83 -33.30 32.19
N GLY A 310 -18.98 -33.33 32.84
CA GLY A 310 -19.08 -33.17 34.29
C GLY A 310 -18.34 -34.29 35.00
N ALA A 311 -17.38 -33.94 35.87
CA ALA A 311 -16.67 -34.93 36.69
C ALA A 311 -17.65 -35.72 37.59
N SER A 312 -17.36 -36.98 37.93
CA SER A 312 -18.17 -37.69 38.93
C SER A 312 -17.93 -37.15 40.35
N PRO A 313 -18.92 -37.17 41.25
CA PRO A 313 -18.73 -36.76 42.65
C PRO A 313 -17.65 -37.59 43.35
N SER A 314 -16.59 -36.95 43.88
CA SER A 314 -15.43 -37.64 44.47
C SER A 314 -15.68 -38.25 45.86
N ASN A 315 -16.79 -37.92 46.52
CA ASN A 315 -17.00 -38.17 47.95
C ASN A 315 -18.12 -39.21 48.23
N GLY A 316 -18.49 -40.03 47.24
CA GLY A 316 -19.45 -41.13 47.40
C GLY A 316 -20.93 -40.74 47.58
N SER A 317 -21.25 -39.45 47.63
CA SER A 317 -22.62 -38.92 47.61
C SER A 317 -22.65 -37.47 47.17
N GLY A 318 -23.55 -37.14 46.25
CA GLY A 318 -23.83 -35.77 45.85
C GLY A 318 -24.50 -35.67 44.48
N PRO A 319 -24.98 -34.46 44.15
CA PRO A 319 -25.51 -34.15 42.83
C PRO A 319 -24.47 -34.29 41.73
N GLY A 320 -24.97 -34.55 40.51
CA GLY A 320 -24.16 -34.62 39.32
C GLY A 320 -23.57 -33.26 38.93
N ASN A 321 -22.37 -33.29 38.34
CA ASN A 321 -21.67 -32.10 37.87
C ASN A 321 -22.06 -31.79 36.43
N HIS A 322 -22.06 -30.52 36.06
CA HIS A 322 -22.49 -30.07 34.73
C HIS A 322 -21.39 -30.25 33.69
N GLY A 323 -21.80 -30.50 32.44
CA GLY A 323 -20.92 -30.52 31.27
C GLY A 323 -20.60 -29.11 30.76
N ALA A 324 -19.41 -28.95 30.21
CA ALA A 324 -18.96 -27.70 29.60
C ALA A 324 -19.43 -27.57 28.14
N GLY A 325 -19.41 -26.37 27.57
CA GLY A 325 -19.85 -26.15 26.19
C GLY A 325 -18.80 -26.53 25.16
N GLY A 326 -19.22 -26.96 23.98
CA GLY A 326 -18.34 -27.23 22.83
C GLY A 326 -17.79 -25.96 22.19
N GLY A 327 -16.60 -26.03 21.60
CA GLY A 327 -16.00 -24.96 20.81
C GLY A 327 -16.60 -24.88 19.41
N SER A 328 -16.59 -23.71 18.77
CA SER A 328 -17.11 -23.58 17.40
C SER A 328 -16.05 -23.96 16.36
N GLY A 329 -16.48 -24.27 15.15
CA GLY A 329 -15.57 -24.36 14.00
C GLY A 329 -14.87 -23.04 13.71
N GLY A 330 -13.75 -23.11 13.01
CA GLY A 330 -12.88 -22.00 12.63
C GLY A 330 -13.19 -21.40 11.26
N GLY A 331 -12.24 -20.63 10.72
CA GLY A 331 -12.37 -19.92 9.45
C GLY A 331 -11.38 -20.43 8.40
N ILE A 332 -11.89 -20.80 7.23
CA ILE A 332 -11.07 -21.20 6.09
C ILE A 332 -11.34 -20.25 4.93
N LEU A 333 -10.32 -19.49 4.52
CA LEU A 333 -10.35 -18.63 3.33
C LEU A 333 -9.51 -19.26 2.23
N LEU A 334 -10.14 -19.54 1.09
CA LEU A 334 -9.51 -20.07 -0.11
C LEU A 334 -9.70 -19.06 -1.23
N GLN A 335 -8.61 -18.50 -1.72
CA GLN A 335 -8.63 -17.70 -2.94
C GLN A 335 -7.80 -18.42 -3.99
N ALA A 336 -8.43 -18.77 -5.12
CA ALA A 336 -7.75 -19.50 -6.20
C ALA A 336 -8.28 -19.26 -7.61
N HIS A 337 -7.46 -19.38 -8.66
CA HIS A 337 -8.01 -19.43 -10.02
C HIS A 337 -8.86 -20.67 -10.15
N GLN A 338 -8.29 -21.80 -9.74
CA GLN A 338 -8.93 -23.09 -9.68
C GLN A 338 -8.78 -23.71 -8.29
N LEU A 339 -9.91 -24.07 -7.69
CA LEU A 339 -9.99 -24.86 -6.46
C LEU A 339 -10.70 -26.18 -6.78
N SER A 340 -10.01 -27.30 -6.57
CA SER A 340 -10.58 -28.63 -6.73
C SER A 340 -10.50 -29.41 -5.43
N VAL A 341 -11.66 -29.71 -4.85
CA VAL A 341 -11.82 -30.70 -3.78
C VAL A 341 -12.18 -32.02 -4.44
N THR A 342 -11.28 -32.99 -4.40
CA THR A 342 -11.47 -34.29 -5.07
C THR A 342 -12.38 -35.19 -4.24
N GLN A 343 -12.79 -36.34 -4.78
CA GLN A 343 -13.69 -37.29 -4.11
C GLN A 343 -13.21 -37.80 -2.73
N TRP A 344 -11.92 -37.65 -2.43
CA TRP A 344 -11.32 -38.03 -1.16
C TRP A 344 -10.98 -36.81 -0.29
N GLY A 345 -11.05 -35.61 -0.86
CA GLY A 345 -10.75 -34.37 -0.17
C GLY A 345 -11.80 -34.07 0.90
N GLN A 346 -11.32 -33.56 2.04
CA GLN A 346 -12.16 -33.12 3.15
C GLN A 346 -11.80 -31.68 3.52
N MET A 347 -12.81 -30.82 3.55
CA MET A 347 -12.70 -29.47 4.13
C MET A 347 -13.72 -29.34 5.25
N THR A 348 -13.25 -29.10 6.47
CA THR A 348 -14.10 -29.10 7.66
C THR A 348 -13.87 -27.87 8.53
N ALA A 349 -14.97 -27.33 9.04
CA ALA A 349 -15.00 -26.32 10.08
C ALA A 349 -16.20 -26.65 11.00
N LEU A 350 -16.13 -27.79 11.68
CA LEU A 350 -17.19 -28.33 12.53
C LEU A 350 -17.20 -27.67 13.90
N GLY A 351 -18.38 -27.54 14.51
CA GLY A 351 -18.48 -27.26 15.94
C GLY A 351 -18.22 -28.53 16.74
N GLY A 352 -17.56 -28.40 17.89
CA GLY A 352 -17.37 -29.48 18.86
C GLY A 352 -18.63 -29.72 19.70
N ASP A 353 -18.78 -30.94 20.19
CA ASP A 353 -19.92 -31.36 21.01
C ASP A 353 -19.86 -30.74 22.42
N GLY A 354 -21.02 -30.53 23.04
CA GLY A 354 -21.11 -30.16 24.44
C GLY A 354 -20.83 -31.35 25.34
N GLY A 355 -20.15 -31.13 26.47
CA GLY A 355 -19.86 -32.19 27.43
C GLY A 355 -21.12 -32.71 28.13
N ASP A 356 -21.12 -33.98 28.48
CA ASP A 356 -22.23 -34.62 29.19
C ASP A 356 -22.26 -34.20 30.67
N GLY A 357 -23.47 -34.14 31.23
CA GLY A 357 -23.67 -34.00 32.67
C GLY A 357 -23.40 -35.32 33.39
N SER A 358 -22.72 -35.27 34.53
CA SER A 358 -22.44 -36.48 35.32
C SER A 358 -23.70 -37.01 36.00
N ALA A 359 -23.78 -38.33 36.18
CA ALA A 359 -24.79 -38.92 37.04
C ALA A 359 -24.62 -38.46 38.50
N ALA A 360 -25.72 -38.37 39.22
CA ALA A 360 -25.74 -38.13 40.67
C ALA A 360 -25.40 -39.41 41.44
N GLN A 361 -24.83 -39.28 42.63
CA GLN A 361 -24.55 -40.42 43.51
C GLN A 361 -25.33 -40.30 44.82
N GLY A 362 -26.14 -41.31 45.14
CA GLY A 362 -26.84 -41.43 46.41
C GLY A 362 -25.98 -42.15 47.46
N SER A 363 -26.06 -41.72 48.73
CA SER A 363 -25.57 -42.51 49.87
C SER A 363 -26.69 -42.75 50.87
N ALA A 364 -26.73 -43.97 51.42
CA ALA A 364 -27.63 -44.35 52.50
C ALA A 364 -27.11 -43.95 53.90
N THR A 365 -25.83 -43.59 54.02
CA THR A 365 -25.15 -43.39 55.31
C THR A 365 -24.21 -42.19 55.25
N GLY A 366 -24.68 -41.04 55.74
CA GLY A 366 -23.91 -39.79 55.87
C GLY A 366 -23.54 -39.11 54.55
N GLY A 367 -24.15 -37.95 54.25
CA GLY A 367 -23.93 -37.19 53.01
C GLY A 367 -25.21 -36.48 52.55
N TRP A 368 -25.28 -36.10 51.27
CA TRP A 368 -26.41 -35.41 50.62
C TRP A 368 -27.71 -36.24 50.54
N GLY A 369 -27.73 -37.47 51.09
CA GLY A 369 -28.88 -38.37 51.09
C GLY A 369 -29.03 -39.16 49.77
N PRO A 370 -30.12 -39.96 49.63
CA PRO A 370 -30.31 -40.84 48.48
C PRO A 370 -30.82 -40.12 47.22
N ASN A 371 -31.42 -38.94 47.38
CA ASN A 371 -32.14 -38.23 46.34
C ASN A 371 -31.34 -37.03 45.81
N ASN A 372 -30.58 -37.22 44.74
CA ASN A 372 -29.73 -36.17 44.16
C ASN A 372 -30.03 -35.97 42.68
N ALA A 373 -30.05 -34.72 42.22
CA ALA A 373 -30.26 -34.41 40.81
C ALA A 373 -29.01 -34.68 39.98
N GLY A 374 -29.20 -35.16 38.75
CA GLY A 374 -28.13 -35.33 37.77
C GLY A 374 -27.61 -33.99 37.25
N GLY A 375 -26.40 -33.99 36.70
CA GLY A 375 -25.82 -32.81 36.09
C GLY A 375 -26.46 -32.49 34.74
N HIS A 376 -26.67 -31.22 34.43
CA HIS A 376 -27.01 -30.76 33.08
C HIS A 376 -25.86 -30.93 32.07
N GLY A 377 -26.21 -31.23 30.81
CA GLY A 377 -25.26 -31.26 29.70
C GLY A 377 -24.92 -29.86 29.17
N GLY A 378 -23.76 -29.72 28.54
CA GLY A 378 -23.31 -28.49 27.87
C GLY A 378 -23.94 -28.32 26.50
N GLY A 379 -23.95 -27.09 25.98
CA GLY A 379 -24.40 -26.80 24.62
C GLY A 379 -23.34 -27.13 23.57
N GLY A 380 -23.77 -27.55 22.38
CA GLY A 380 -22.88 -27.84 21.25
C GLY A 380 -22.36 -26.57 20.56
N GLY A 381 -21.16 -26.64 19.98
CA GLY A 381 -20.56 -25.54 19.21
C GLY A 381 -21.26 -25.30 17.86
N GLY A 382 -21.27 -24.08 17.37
CA GLY A 382 -21.68 -23.74 16.02
C GLY A 382 -20.62 -24.16 14.99
N GLY A 383 -21.05 -24.58 13.80
CA GLY A 383 -20.12 -24.86 12.71
C GLY A 383 -19.56 -23.56 12.11
N GLY A 384 -18.28 -23.55 11.72
CA GLY A 384 -17.52 -22.35 11.35
C GLY A 384 -17.84 -21.75 9.98
N ARG A 385 -16.83 -21.16 9.32
CA ARG A 385 -17.01 -20.48 8.02
C ARG A 385 -15.97 -20.89 7.00
N ILE A 386 -16.43 -21.13 5.77
CA ILE A 386 -15.57 -21.41 4.62
C ILE A 386 -15.88 -20.37 3.53
N SER A 387 -14.90 -19.55 3.17
CA SER A 387 -15.01 -18.56 2.11
C SER A 387 -14.15 -18.98 0.91
N ILE A 388 -14.78 -19.14 -0.24
CA ILE A 388 -14.17 -19.59 -1.49
C ILE A 388 -14.27 -18.47 -2.52
N ILE A 389 -13.14 -18.00 -3.00
CA ILE A 389 -13.04 -16.92 -3.99
C ILE A 389 -12.32 -17.48 -5.21
N THR A 390 -13.01 -17.67 -6.33
CA THR A 390 -12.41 -18.28 -7.54
C THR A 390 -12.66 -17.53 -8.83
N LEU A 391 -12.00 -17.91 -9.93
CA LEU A 391 -12.46 -17.47 -11.25
C LEU A 391 -13.92 -17.93 -11.48
N ALA A 392 -14.61 -17.32 -12.42
CA ALA A 392 -15.89 -17.87 -12.88
C ALA A 392 -15.69 -19.35 -13.27
N ASN A 393 -16.48 -20.25 -12.69
CA ASN A 393 -16.37 -21.72 -12.83
C ASN A 393 -15.04 -22.32 -12.33
N GLY A 394 -14.30 -21.61 -11.48
CA GLY A 394 -13.02 -22.06 -10.92
C GLY A 394 -13.13 -23.01 -9.74
N TYR A 395 -14.32 -23.18 -9.14
CA TYR A 395 -14.54 -24.08 -8.00
C TYR A 395 -15.20 -25.39 -8.43
N SER A 396 -14.56 -26.53 -8.11
CA SER A 396 -15.09 -27.88 -8.29
C SER A 396 -15.01 -28.64 -6.96
N ASN A 397 -16.10 -29.32 -6.59
CA ASN A 397 -16.17 -30.15 -5.40
C ASN A 397 -16.77 -31.53 -5.71
N GLN A 398 -16.00 -32.58 -5.46
CA GLN A 398 -16.43 -33.98 -5.49
C GLN A 398 -16.29 -34.65 -4.12
N GLY A 399 -15.71 -33.96 -3.13
CA GLY A 399 -15.40 -34.47 -1.80
C GLY A 399 -16.36 -33.98 -0.72
N THR A 400 -15.90 -34.00 0.52
CA THR A 400 -16.69 -33.56 1.68
C THR A 400 -16.34 -32.14 2.07
N VAL A 401 -17.34 -31.26 2.11
CA VAL A 401 -17.21 -29.91 2.66
C VAL A 401 -18.29 -29.76 3.73
N SER A 402 -17.88 -29.67 5.00
CA SER A 402 -18.81 -29.72 6.13
C SER A 402 -18.55 -28.62 7.15
N LEU A 403 -19.64 -27.97 7.57
CA LEU A 403 -19.66 -26.97 8.64
C LEU A 403 -20.79 -27.32 9.62
N ALA A 404 -20.92 -28.61 9.95
CA ALA A 404 -21.98 -29.07 10.84
C ALA A 404 -21.80 -28.51 12.26
N PRO A 405 -22.90 -28.30 12.99
CA PRO A 405 -22.81 -27.96 14.40
C PRO A 405 -22.39 -29.16 15.24
N GLY A 406 -21.85 -28.87 16.41
CA GLY A 406 -21.73 -29.82 17.50
C GLY A 406 -23.08 -30.08 18.16
N SER A 407 -23.21 -31.27 18.71
CA SER A 407 -24.35 -31.76 19.45
C SER A 407 -24.35 -31.23 20.88
N GLY A 408 -25.53 -31.02 21.46
CA GLY A 408 -25.65 -30.74 22.89
C GLY A 408 -25.35 -31.99 23.72
N GLY A 409 -24.64 -31.81 24.82
CA GLY A 409 -24.35 -32.86 25.79
C GLY A 409 -25.61 -33.37 26.47
N SER A 410 -25.63 -34.66 26.78
CA SER A 410 -26.70 -35.32 27.49
C SER A 410 -26.75 -34.87 28.96
N GLY A 411 -27.93 -34.91 29.55
CA GLY A 411 -28.08 -34.73 30.99
C GLY A 411 -27.77 -36.03 31.76
N GLY A 412 -27.13 -35.91 32.91
CA GLY A 412 -26.83 -37.03 33.78
C GLY A 412 -28.06 -37.57 34.50
N ALA A 413 -28.04 -38.86 34.82
CA ALA A 413 -29.11 -39.49 35.61
C ALA A 413 -29.16 -38.96 37.05
N GLY A 414 -30.36 -38.77 37.60
CA GLY A 414 -30.55 -38.52 39.03
C GLY A 414 -30.42 -39.79 39.87
N SER A 415 -30.28 -39.65 41.19
CA SER A 415 -30.32 -40.76 42.15
C SER A 415 -31.60 -40.69 43.00
N GLY A 416 -32.16 -41.84 43.37
CA GLY A 416 -33.38 -41.92 44.19
C GLY A 416 -34.57 -41.23 43.51
N THR A 417 -35.17 -40.24 44.17
CA THR A 417 -36.23 -39.37 43.59
C THR A 417 -35.69 -38.10 42.94
N GLY A 418 -34.37 -37.95 42.81
CA GLY A 418 -33.74 -36.81 42.15
C GLY A 418 -34.00 -36.81 40.64
N ALA A 419 -34.23 -35.62 40.08
CA ALA A 419 -34.47 -35.47 38.65
C ALA A 419 -33.19 -35.72 37.82
N ALA A 420 -33.36 -36.22 36.59
CA ALA A 420 -32.29 -36.22 35.60
C ALA A 420 -31.95 -34.78 35.19
N GLY A 421 -30.69 -34.55 34.82
CA GLY A 421 -30.30 -33.28 34.22
C GLY A 421 -30.96 -33.10 32.85
N SER A 422 -31.26 -31.86 32.50
CA SER A 422 -31.58 -31.48 31.11
C SER A 422 -30.37 -31.62 30.19
N ALA A 423 -30.60 -32.08 28.97
CA ALA A 423 -29.61 -32.02 27.90
C ALA A 423 -29.39 -30.57 27.44
N GLY A 424 -28.19 -30.28 26.93
CA GLY A 424 -27.93 -29.08 26.16
C GLY A 424 -28.58 -29.14 24.79
N THR A 425 -28.57 -28.01 24.08
CA THR A 425 -29.03 -27.93 22.70
C THR A 425 -27.85 -27.98 21.74
N ASN A 426 -28.11 -28.40 20.50
CA ASN A 426 -27.12 -28.41 19.43
C ASN A 426 -26.80 -26.96 19.01
N GLY A 427 -25.60 -26.75 18.48
CA GLY A 427 -25.30 -25.54 17.73
C GLY A 427 -26.08 -25.45 16.42
N ALA A 428 -25.87 -24.37 15.70
CA ALA A 428 -26.33 -24.19 14.32
C ALA A 428 -25.18 -24.41 13.33
N ALA A 429 -25.52 -24.90 12.14
CA ALA A 429 -24.56 -25.10 11.07
C ALA A 429 -23.90 -23.78 10.66
N GLY A 430 -22.68 -23.90 10.13
CA GLY A 430 -21.88 -22.80 9.64
C GLY A 430 -22.28 -22.27 8.27
N VAL A 431 -21.47 -21.33 7.79
CA VAL A 431 -21.74 -20.63 6.52
C VAL A 431 -20.63 -20.86 5.53
N ILE A 432 -20.99 -21.30 4.33
CA ILE A 432 -20.10 -21.34 3.17
C ILE A 432 -20.46 -20.21 2.20
N THR A 433 -19.47 -19.43 1.78
CA THR A 433 -19.63 -18.38 0.77
C THR A 433 -18.75 -18.69 -0.43
N THR A 434 -19.33 -18.56 -1.63
CA THR A 434 -18.59 -18.67 -2.89
C THR A 434 -18.71 -17.35 -3.64
N SER A 435 -17.59 -16.76 -4.05
CA SER A 435 -17.56 -15.54 -4.84
C SER A 435 -16.56 -15.64 -5.98
N THR A 436 -16.69 -14.73 -6.94
CA THR A 436 -15.79 -14.68 -8.09
C THR A 436 -14.89 -13.46 -8.06
N PHE A 437 -13.66 -13.62 -8.53
CA PHE A 437 -12.71 -12.53 -8.77
C PHE A 437 -12.12 -12.68 -10.19
N SER A 438 -11.57 -11.62 -10.79
CA SER A 438 -11.06 -11.67 -12.18
C SER A 438 -9.75 -12.42 -12.37
N GLY A 439 -9.18 -12.98 -11.30
CA GLY A 439 -7.96 -13.78 -11.33
C GLY A 439 -6.66 -12.96 -11.46
N TRP A 440 -5.57 -13.49 -10.90
CA TRP A 440 -4.20 -13.07 -11.19
C TRP A 440 -3.86 -13.13 -12.68
N GLY A 441 -3.52 -11.97 -13.26
CA GLY A 441 -3.12 -11.87 -14.66
C GLY A 441 -1.85 -12.68 -14.97
N SER A 442 -1.62 -12.94 -16.25
CA SER A 442 -0.42 -13.60 -16.79
C SER A 442 0.72 -12.60 -17.13
N ALA A 443 0.58 -11.34 -16.73
CA ALA A 443 1.46 -10.25 -17.15
C ALA A 443 2.59 -9.96 -16.16
N SER A 444 3.70 -9.43 -16.70
CA SER A 444 4.70 -8.69 -15.95
C SER A 444 4.08 -7.45 -15.31
N GLY A 445 4.26 -7.27 -14.02
CA GLY A 445 3.77 -6.15 -13.22
C GLY A 445 3.10 -6.65 -11.95
N ALA A 446 2.77 -5.74 -11.03
CA ALA A 446 1.83 -6.09 -9.97
C ALA A 446 0.55 -6.68 -10.60
N PRO A 447 -0.12 -7.64 -9.94
CA PRO A 447 -1.35 -8.20 -10.46
C PRO A 447 -2.34 -7.04 -10.67
N TRP A 448 -2.96 -6.93 -11.84
CA TRP A 448 -4.17 -6.12 -12.06
C TRP A 448 -4.00 -4.58 -12.03
N PRO A 449 -2.97 -3.96 -12.64
CA PRO A 449 -3.13 -2.59 -13.08
C PRO A 449 -4.12 -2.56 -14.25
N SER A 450 -5.24 -1.86 -14.08
CA SER A 450 -6.01 -1.39 -15.24
C SER A 450 -5.19 -0.32 -15.95
N SER A 451 -5.45 0.01 -17.22
CA SER A 451 -4.66 1.04 -17.92
C SER A 451 -4.87 2.48 -17.42
N GLY A 452 -5.67 2.69 -16.37
CA GLY A 452 -6.11 4.00 -15.90
C GLY A 452 -5.27 4.58 -14.77
N THR A 453 -5.05 5.90 -14.77
CA THR A 453 -4.44 6.63 -13.65
C THR A 453 -5.53 7.23 -12.76
N LEU A 454 -5.45 6.98 -11.45
CA LEU A 454 -6.23 7.69 -10.44
C LEU A 454 -5.38 8.81 -9.84
N THR A 455 -5.80 10.06 -10.00
CA THR A 455 -5.19 11.21 -9.35
C THR A 455 -6.17 11.82 -8.35
N VAL A 456 -5.75 11.93 -7.09
CA VAL A 456 -6.50 12.59 -6.01
C VAL A 456 -5.65 13.73 -5.47
N ALA A 457 -5.92 14.94 -5.96
CA ALA A 457 -5.17 16.16 -5.60
C ALA A 457 -6.08 17.15 -4.89
N GLY A 458 -5.72 17.59 -3.67
CA GLY A 458 -6.43 18.63 -2.92
C GLY A 458 -7.91 18.37 -2.62
N THR A 459 -8.36 17.12 -2.76
CA THR A 459 -9.77 16.72 -2.65
C THR A 459 -9.90 15.42 -1.87
N THR A 460 -11.08 15.16 -1.34
CA THR A 460 -11.42 13.88 -0.70
C THR A 460 -12.20 12.98 -1.66
N LEU A 461 -11.66 11.81 -1.95
CA LEU A 461 -12.34 10.74 -2.69
C LEU A 461 -12.84 9.69 -1.72
N ASN A 462 -14.16 9.48 -1.68
CA ASN A 462 -14.78 8.42 -0.90
C ASN A 462 -14.93 7.15 -1.73
N MET A 463 -14.40 6.03 -1.26
CA MET A 463 -14.50 4.73 -1.94
C MET A 463 -14.48 3.55 -0.98
N GLN A 464 -14.79 2.34 -1.45
CA GLN A 464 -14.73 1.09 -0.67
C GLN A 464 -14.67 -0.11 -1.63
N GLY A 465 -14.30 -1.29 -1.14
CA GLY A 465 -14.17 -2.50 -1.95
C GLY A 465 -12.84 -2.56 -2.71
N ASN A 466 -12.81 -3.29 -3.82
CA ASN A 466 -11.59 -3.58 -4.57
C ASN A 466 -11.47 -2.69 -5.80
N HIS A 467 -10.31 -2.05 -5.99
CA HIS A 467 -10.02 -1.12 -7.08
C HIS A 467 -8.70 -1.45 -7.76
N SER A 468 -8.62 -1.15 -9.05
CA SER A 468 -7.51 -1.54 -9.93
C SER A 468 -7.14 -0.36 -10.86
N TYR A 469 -5.88 0.06 -10.84
CA TYR A 469 -5.35 1.21 -11.59
C TYR A 469 -3.93 0.95 -12.09
N ASN A 470 -3.45 1.65 -13.11
CA ASN A 470 -2.04 1.63 -13.46
C ASN A 470 -1.25 2.40 -12.41
N THR A 471 -1.66 3.64 -12.17
CA THR A 471 -1.03 4.53 -11.20
C THR A 471 -2.09 5.10 -10.28
N VAL A 472 -1.84 5.10 -8.98
CA VAL A 472 -2.59 5.88 -8.00
C VAL A 472 -1.67 6.95 -7.47
N HIS A 473 -2.03 8.22 -7.64
CA HIS A 473 -1.27 9.37 -7.16
C HIS A 473 -2.14 10.24 -6.26
N VAL A 474 -1.80 10.30 -4.97
CA VAL A 474 -2.46 11.13 -3.98
C VAL A 474 -1.49 12.25 -3.59
N SER A 475 -1.88 13.50 -3.83
CA SER A 475 -0.98 14.66 -3.70
C SER A 475 -1.71 15.91 -3.20
N GLY A 476 -0.93 16.93 -2.82
CA GLY A 476 -1.46 18.27 -2.51
C GLY A 476 -2.60 18.30 -1.49
N SER A 477 -2.49 17.58 -0.37
CA SER A 477 -3.55 17.34 0.65
C SER A 477 -4.73 16.46 0.22
N GLY A 478 -4.59 15.73 -0.89
CA GLY A 478 -5.56 14.74 -1.35
C GLY A 478 -5.77 13.61 -0.32
N LEU A 479 -7.00 13.14 -0.22
CA LEU A 479 -7.42 12.11 0.73
C LEU A 479 -8.24 11.04 0.00
N ILE A 480 -7.78 9.80 -0.01
CA ILE A 480 -8.63 8.64 -0.29
C ILE A 480 -9.22 8.19 1.04
N ASN A 481 -10.53 8.35 1.22
CA ASN A 481 -11.23 8.00 2.44
C ASN A 481 -12.10 6.76 2.19
N SER A 482 -11.79 5.66 2.86
CA SER A 482 -12.61 4.46 2.88
C SER A 482 -13.92 4.75 3.60
N THR A 483 -15.04 4.38 2.98
CA THR A 483 -16.38 4.49 3.57
C THR A 483 -16.91 3.17 4.09
N GLY A 484 -16.17 2.08 3.91
CA GLY A 484 -16.53 0.74 4.34
C GLY A 484 -15.41 0.03 5.07
N ALA A 485 -15.71 -1.19 5.52
CA ALA A 485 -14.79 -2.02 6.29
C ALA A 485 -13.54 -2.45 5.50
N ARG A 486 -13.59 -2.46 4.17
CA ARG A 486 -12.47 -2.85 3.29
C ARG A 486 -12.24 -1.84 2.18
N LEU A 487 -10.99 -1.44 2.01
CA LEU A 487 -10.47 -0.76 0.84
C LEU A 487 -9.25 -1.53 0.33
N GLN A 488 -9.37 -2.12 -0.86
CA GLN A 488 -8.23 -2.71 -1.55
C GLN A 488 -7.92 -1.89 -2.80
N ILE A 489 -6.68 -1.45 -2.92
CA ILE A 489 -6.15 -0.77 -4.09
C ILE A 489 -5.04 -1.63 -4.66
N THR A 490 -5.20 -1.96 -5.93
CA THR A 490 -4.22 -2.70 -6.68
C THR A 490 -3.72 -1.83 -7.83
N ALA A 491 -2.42 -1.62 -7.93
CA ALA A 491 -1.85 -0.80 -9.00
C ALA A 491 -0.46 -1.21 -9.42
N GLU A 492 0.05 -0.67 -10.52
CA GLU A 492 1.48 -0.81 -10.82
C GLU A 492 2.28 0.13 -9.92
N THR A 493 1.81 1.34 -9.70
CA THR A 493 2.45 2.31 -8.80
C THR A 493 1.42 3.00 -7.90
N ILE A 494 1.74 3.13 -6.62
CA ILE A 494 1.00 3.95 -5.66
C ILE A 494 1.93 5.02 -5.10
N ILE A 495 1.57 6.29 -5.24
CA ILE A 495 2.32 7.45 -4.75
C ILE A 495 1.44 8.19 -3.75
N ILE A 496 1.92 8.33 -2.52
CA ILE A 496 1.29 9.11 -1.46
C ILE A 496 2.28 10.20 -1.06
N GLU A 497 2.08 11.41 -1.55
CA GLU A 497 2.97 12.54 -1.26
C GLU A 497 2.84 13.05 0.17
N ALA A 498 3.77 13.93 0.58
CA ALA A 498 3.69 14.61 1.86
C ALA A 498 2.33 15.33 2.02
N ASN A 499 1.73 15.22 3.20
CA ASN A 499 0.41 15.74 3.54
C ASN A 499 -0.79 15.08 2.81
N ALA A 500 -0.56 14.08 1.95
CA ALA A 500 -1.62 13.25 1.38
C ALA A 500 -1.93 12.04 2.26
N ALA A 501 -3.12 11.46 2.12
CA ALA A 501 -3.48 10.28 2.91
C ALA A 501 -4.38 9.26 2.20
N ILE A 502 -4.20 7.99 2.59
CA ILE A 502 -5.19 6.92 2.39
C ILE A 502 -5.69 6.51 3.77
N ARG A 503 -6.99 6.61 4.00
CA ARG A 503 -7.59 6.55 5.33
C ARG A 503 -8.74 5.57 5.36
N SER A 504 -8.85 4.80 6.44
CA SER A 504 -9.99 3.95 6.76
C SER A 504 -10.37 4.05 8.24
N ASP A 505 -10.13 5.20 8.86
CA ASP A 505 -10.42 5.41 10.28
C ASP A 505 -11.92 5.36 10.58
N GLY A 506 -12.31 4.75 11.70
CA GLY A 506 -13.68 4.87 12.23
C GLY A 506 -14.78 4.34 11.31
N THR A 507 -14.48 3.32 10.50
CA THR A 507 -15.41 2.81 9.48
C THR A 507 -16.32 1.71 10.01
N VAL A 508 -16.00 1.09 11.15
CA VAL A 508 -16.69 -0.12 11.62
C VAL A 508 -17.48 0.12 12.91
N TRP A 509 -18.81 0.02 12.78
CA TRP A 509 -19.73 -0.26 13.88
C TRP A 509 -19.91 -1.77 13.95
N GLY A 510 -19.22 -2.42 14.86
CA GLY A 510 -19.05 -3.86 14.71
C GLY A 510 -17.74 -4.34 15.30
N GLY A 511 -17.48 -5.63 15.17
CA GLY A 511 -16.15 -6.21 15.30
C GLY A 511 -16.01 -7.17 16.47
N HIS A 512 -15.07 -8.10 16.31
CA HIS A 512 -14.95 -9.31 17.14
C HIS A 512 -14.54 -9.04 18.59
N GLY A 513 -13.98 -7.88 18.87
CA GLY A 513 -13.49 -7.42 20.17
C GLY A 513 -14.23 -6.20 20.66
N HIS A 514 -15.50 -6.08 20.29
CA HIS A 514 -16.33 -5.00 20.75
C HIS A 514 -16.24 -4.81 22.25
N GLY A 515 -16.06 -3.55 22.64
CA GLY A 515 -16.01 -3.20 24.05
C GLY A 515 -17.31 -3.58 24.76
N ALA A 516 -17.18 -4.24 25.91
CA ALA A 516 -18.30 -4.51 26.79
C ALA A 516 -19.08 -3.23 27.13
N LEU A 517 -20.41 -3.33 27.12
CA LEU A 517 -21.29 -2.22 27.46
C LEU A 517 -21.06 -1.74 28.90
N GLY A 518 -21.10 -0.42 29.08
CA GLY A 518 -21.25 0.20 30.38
C GLY A 518 -22.72 0.32 30.76
N SER A 519 -23.00 0.51 32.05
CA SER A 519 -24.36 0.64 32.56
C SER A 519 -24.53 1.90 33.39
N HIS A 520 -25.66 2.57 33.22
CA HIS A 520 -26.06 3.70 34.05
C HIS A 520 -27.29 3.33 34.91
N ALA A 521 -27.13 2.31 35.78
CA ALA A 521 -28.18 1.77 36.64
C ALA A 521 -27.71 1.65 38.11
N GLY A 522 -28.52 2.09 39.08
CA GLY A 522 -28.20 2.04 40.52
C GLY A 522 -27.29 3.18 41.02
N ASN A 523 -26.62 2.96 42.17
CA ASN A 523 -25.74 3.95 42.81
C ASN A 523 -24.31 4.02 42.19
N SER A 524 -23.96 3.20 41.18
CA SER A 524 -22.67 3.26 40.44
C SER A 524 -22.91 3.26 38.91
N GLY A 525 -22.13 4.02 38.15
CA GLY A 525 -22.29 4.24 36.71
C GLY A 525 -21.02 3.74 36.05
N ILE A 526 -21.12 2.58 35.41
CA ILE A 526 -19.99 1.75 34.96
C ILE A 526 -19.55 2.22 33.58
N GLY A 527 -18.25 2.51 33.44
CA GLY A 527 -17.62 2.84 32.17
C GLY A 527 -17.64 1.67 31.19
N ALA A 528 -17.76 1.96 29.90
CA ALA A 528 -17.70 0.93 28.88
C ALA A 528 -16.25 0.57 28.52
N ASN A 529 -16.00 -0.66 28.07
CA ASN A 529 -14.67 -1.09 27.64
C ASN A 529 -14.36 -0.58 26.22
N GLY A 530 -13.08 -0.42 25.86
CA GLY A 530 -12.66 -0.11 24.49
C GLY A 530 -12.80 -1.31 23.56
N GLY A 531 -12.70 -1.13 22.24
CA GLY A 531 -12.61 -2.23 21.27
C GLY A 531 -11.23 -2.88 21.32
N ALA A 532 -11.10 -4.17 21.04
CA ALA A 532 -9.82 -4.88 20.85
C ALA A 532 -9.54 -5.09 19.34
N HIS A 533 -8.32 -5.42 18.92
CA HIS A 533 -7.95 -5.96 17.58
C HIS A 533 -6.42 -6.12 17.55
N LEU A 534 -5.86 -7.32 17.70
CA LEU A 534 -4.46 -7.64 17.97
C LEU A 534 -3.86 -7.04 19.26
N GLY A 535 -4.27 -5.84 19.66
CA GLY A 535 -4.18 -5.33 21.03
C GLY A 535 -5.50 -5.56 21.79
N ALA A 536 -5.40 -5.93 23.08
CA ALA A 536 -6.56 -5.96 23.98
C ALA A 536 -7.11 -4.54 24.23
N GLY A 537 -8.43 -4.37 24.25
CA GLY A 537 -9.03 -3.09 24.60
C GLY A 537 -9.08 -2.89 26.13
N GLY A 538 -8.93 -1.65 26.57
CA GLY A 538 -8.97 -1.26 27.97
C GLY A 538 -10.34 -1.46 28.62
N VAL A 539 -10.34 -1.68 29.92
CA VAL A 539 -11.54 -1.90 30.74
C VAL A 539 -12.06 -0.56 31.26
N GLY A 540 -13.37 -0.32 31.15
CA GLY A 540 -14.01 0.88 31.71
C GLY A 540 -13.98 0.89 33.24
N GLY A 541 -13.95 2.08 33.84
CA GLY A 541 -13.96 2.25 35.30
C GLY A 541 -15.18 1.55 35.92
N GLY A 542 -14.94 0.78 36.98
CA GLY A 542 -15.99 0.00 37.65
C GLY A 542 -16.50 -1.23 36.88
N ASN A 543 -16.02 -1.47 35.65
CA ASN A 543 -16.44 -2.60 34.83
C ASN A 543 -15.72 -3.89 35.25
N GLY A 544 -16.48 -4.89 35.69
CA GLY A 544 -15.93 -6.19 36.08
C GLY A 544 -15.53 -7.08 34.91
N ASN A 545 -15.89 -6.70 33.68
CA ASN A 545 -15.60 -7.48 32.48
C ASN A 545 -14.15 -7.27 32.03
N ARG A 546 -13.24 -8.13 32.53
CA ARG A 546 -11.82 -8.16 32.16
C ARG A 546 -11.51 -8.97 30.90
N THR A 547 -12.53 -9.45 30.18
CA THR A 547 -12.36 -10.44 29.09
C THR A 547 -12.17 -9.82 27.71
N ASN A 548 -11.85 -8.54 27.64
CA ASN A 548 -11.73 -7.79 26.38
C ASN A 548 -10.39 -8.11 25.69
N MET A 549 -10.25 -9.38 25.30
CA MET A 549 -9.02 -9.98 24.81
C MET A 549 -8.79 -9.59 23.35
N SER A 550 -7.50 -9.49 23.00
CA SER A 550 -7.04 -9.33 21.63
C SER A 550 -7.71 -10.37 20.70
N TYR A 551 -8.16 -9.93 19.51
CA TYR A 551 -8.68 -10.79 18.45
C TYR A 551 -7.99 -10.46 17.12
N GLY A 552 -8.05 -11.38 16.16
CA GLY A 552 -7.68 -11.08 14.79
C GLY A 552 -6.27 -11.51 14.40
N ASN A 553 -5.90 -11.30 13.14
CA ASN A 553 -4.60 -11.60 12.56
C ASN A 553 -4.05 -10.51 11.62
N GLY A 554 -4.75 -9.38 11.49
CA GLY A 554 -4.29 -8.24 10.71
C GLY A 554 -4.72 -8.26 9.25
N THR A 555 -5.71 -9.07 8.89
CA THR A 555 -6.34 -9.10 7.56
C THR A 555 -7.81 -8.67 7.58
N GLU A 556 -8.25 -8.09 8.70
CA GLU A 556 -9.62 -7.73 9.01
C GLU A 556 -9.70 -6.31 9.59
N SER A 557 -10.92 -5.80 9.77
CA SER A 557 -11.13 -4.49 10.39
C SER A 557 -11.10 -4.57 11.92
N GLY A 558 -10.85 -3.41 12.53
CA GLY A 558 -10.98 -3.19 13.97
C GLY A 558 -12.44 -3.23 14.45
N SER A 559 -12.61 -3.10 15.77
CA SER A 559 -13.90 -3.17 16.45
C SER A 559 -14.26 -1.88 17.17
N ALA A 560 -15.55 -1.66 17.40
CA ALA A 560 -16.02 -0.49 18.14
C ALA A 560 -15.91 -0.68 19.66
N GLY A 561 -15.73 0.40 20.39
CA GLY A 561 -15.86 0.42 21.85
C GLY A 561 -17.31 0.24 22.32
N GLY A 562 -17.46 -0.04 23.61
CA GLY A 562 -18.77 -0.27 24.21
C GLY A 562 -19.56 1.03 24.41
N ASN A 563 -20.88 0.94 24.24
CA ASN A 563 -21.81 2.02 24.62
C ASN A 563 -22.08 2.00 26.13
N VAL A 564 -22.43 3.16 26.69
CA VAL A 564 -23.04 3.24 28.03
C VAL A 564 -24.55 3.30 27.85
N THR A 565 -25.27 2.37 28.44
CA THR A 565 -26.74 2.27 28.30
C THR A 565 -27.48 2.34 29.64
N GLN A 566 -28.72 2.78 29.60
CA GLN A 566 -29.65 2.78 30.72
C GLN A 566 -30.95 2.08 30.33
N THR A 567 -31.30 1.02 31.05
CA THR A 567 -32.61 0.35 30.90
C THR A 567 -33.56 0.82 31.99
N SER A 568 -34.73 1.32 31.59
CA SER A 568 -35.77 1.77 32.52
C SER A 568 -36.48 0.58 33.18
N SER A 569 -37.25 0.84 34.24
CA SER A 569 -38.11 -0.17 34.89
C SER A 569 -39.19 -0.74 33.96
N ALA A 570 -39.45 -0.09 32.82
CA ALA A 570 -40.34 -0.58 31.77
C ALA A 570 -39.60 -1.38 30.67
N GLY A 571 -38.31 -1.66 30.85
CA GLY A 571 -37.49 -2.43 29.90
C GLY A 571 -36.95 -1.63 28.70
N VAL A 572 -37.12 -0.29 28.67
CA VAL A 572 -36.65 0.54 27.56
C VAL A 572 -35.18 0.91 27.75
N THR A 573 -34.32 0.49 26.82
CA THR A 573 -32.87 0.79 26.82
C THR A 573 -32.57 2.06 26.05
N THR A 574 -31.86 3.01 26.66
CA THR A 574 -31.39 4.26 26.04
C THR A 574 -29.87 4.35 26.10
N VAL A 575 -29.24 4.76 24.99
CA VAL A 575 -27.79 5.02 24.93
C VAL A 575 -27.51 6.40 25.53
N LYS A 576 -26.55 6.47 26.45
CA LYS A 576 -26.13 7.70 27.15
C LYS A 576 -24.81 8.24 26.62
N SER A 577 -23.90 7.34 26.27
CA SER A 577 -22.60 7.63 25.68
C SER A 577 -22.34 6.58 24.60
N VAL A 578 -21.90 7.03 23.43
CA VAL A 578 -21.69 6.20 22.23
C VAL A 578 -20.21 5.80 22.15
N GLY A 579 -19.93 4.51 21.98
CA GLY A 579 -18.57 4.00 21.78
C GLY A 579 -17.96 4.41 20.45
N GLY A 580 -16.64 4.54 20.42
CA GLY A 580 -15.90 4.88 19.20
C GLY A 580 -15.89 3.72 18.22
N ARG A 581 -15.97 4.00 16.91
CA ARG A 581 -15.92 2.99 15.84
C ARG A 581 -14.52 2.42 15.64
N GLY A 582 -14.43 1.19 15.16
CA GLY A 582 -13.17 0.54 14.79
C GLY A 582 -12.60 1.07 13.46
N GLY A 583 -11.28 1.01 13.30
CA GLY A 583 -10.61 1.26 12.01
C GLY A 583 -10.89 0.15 10.99
N GLY A 584 -10.83 0.45 9.71
CA GLY A 584 -11.09 -0.51 8.62
C GLY A 584 -9.85 -1.27 8.15
N LEU A 585 -9.98 -2.02 7.07
CA LEU A 585 -8.92 -2.78 6.41
C LEU A 585 -8.48 -2.05 5.14
N ILE A 586 -7.20 -1.69 5.08
CA ILE A 586 -6.55 -1.17 3.86
C ILE A 586 -5.63 -2.25 3.32
N ILE A 587 -5.80 -2.61 2.05
CA ILE A 587 -4.90 -3.52 1.33
C ILE A 587 -4.32 -2.77 0.13
N LEU A 588 -3.00 -2.60 0.10
CA LEU A 588 -2.29 -2.01 -1.02
C LEU A 588 -1.42 -3.07 -1.69
N ILE A 589 -1.62 -3.28 -2.98
CA ILE A 589 -0.87 -4.25 -3.79
C ILE A 589 -0.32 -3.50 -4.99
N ALA A 590 0.98 -3.18 -5.01
CA ALA A 590 1.57 -2.50 -6.16
C ALA A 590 3.07 -2.65 -6.32
N ASN A 591 3.57 -2.65 -7.57
CA ASN A 591 4.99 -2.84 -7.92
C ASN A 591 5.85 -1.91 -7.08
N ASN A 592 5.55 -0.62 -7.15
CA ASN A 592 6.20 0.39 -6.34
C ASN A 592 5.17 1.15 -5.50
N ILE A 593 5.47 1.32 -4.21
CA ILE A 593 4.69 2.15 -3.30
C ILE A 593 5.60 3.22 -2.69
N TYR A 594 5.29 4.49 -2.90
CA TYR A 594 5.99 5.62 -2.29
C TYR A 594 5.11 6.19 -1.19
N ILE A 595 5.60 6.11 0.04
CA ILE A 595 4.89 6.56 1.24
C ILE A 595 5.67 7.75 1.80
N ASN A 596 5.32 8.96 1.35
CA ASN A 596 5.75 10.19 2.00
C ASN A 596 4.61 10.83 2.82
N GLY A 597 3.36 10.47 2.54
CA GLY A 597 2.18 10.82 3.34
C GLY A 597 1.79 9.76 4.37
N THR A 598 0.50 9.72 4.68
CA THR A 598 -0.07 8.90 5.76
C THR A 598 -1.01 7.81 5.25
N ILE A 599 -0.81 6.56 5.69
CA ILE A 599 -1.83 5.51 5.55
C ILE A 599 -2.38 5.23 6.96
N THR A 600 -3.69 5.41 7.16
CA THR A 600 -4.28 5.28 8.51
C THR A 600 -5.52 4.40 8.54
N ALA A 601 -5.59 3.54 9.56
CA ALA A 601 -6.74 2.72 9.90
C ALA A 601 -7.00 2.81 11.42
N ASN A 602 -7.19 4.02 11.95
CA ASN A 602 -7.36 4.24 13.38
C ASN A 602 -8.80 3.96 13.85
N GLY A 603 -8.94 3.57 15.12
CA GLY A 603 -10.21 3.62 15.83
C GLY A 603 -10.59 5.06 16.22
N GLU A 604 -11.88 5.32 16.41
CA GLU A 604 -12.40 6.58 16.95
C GLU A 604 -12.43 6.56 18.47
N ASP A 605 -12.43 7.75 19.07
CA ASP A 605 -12.58 7.91 20.51
C ASP A 605 -14.00 7.60 20.99
N GLY A 606 -14.11 7.13 22.22
CA GLY A 606 -15.37 6.96 22.92
C GLY A 606 -15.96 8.31 23.32
N ALA A 607 -17.29 8.44 23.26
CA ALA A 607 -17.94 9.66 23.72
C ALA A 607 -17.82 9.82 25.24
N ASN A 608 -17.50 11.05 25.66
CA ASN A 608 -17.57 11.45 27.06
C ASN A 608 -19.00 11.31 27.60
N GLY A 609 -19.11 11.04 28.89
CA GLY A 609 -20.37 11.12 29.62
C GLY A 609 -20.98 12.51 29.49
N ARG A 610 -22.25 12.58 29.11
CA ARG A 610 -22.96 13.85 29.03
C ARG A 610 -23.30 14.36 30.44
N THR A 611 -23.00 15.63 30.71
CA THR A 611 -23.34 16.27 31.99
C THR A 611 -24.87 16.19 32.24
N PRO A 612 -25.32 15.80 33.45
CA PRO A 612 -26.75 15.68 33.76
C PRO A 612 -27.48 17.03 33.67
N ALA A 613 -28.43 17.19 32.74
CA ALA A 613 -29.07 18.47 32.44
C ALA A 613 -29.98 19.01 33.56
N THR A 614 -30.56 18.14 34.39
CA THR A 614 -31.46 18.51 35.50
C THR A 614 -30.83 18.25 36.87
N GLY A 615 -29.52 18.02 36.90
CA GLY A 615 -28.78 17.52 38.05
C GLY A 615 -29.00 16.03 38.32
N GLY A 616 -28.06 15.45 39.05
CA GLY A 616 -27.94 14.01 39.28
C GLY A 616 -26.49 13.54 39.20
N ARG A 617 -26.33 12.23 39.23
CA ARG A 617 -25.06 11.51 39.13
C ARG A 617 -24.42 11.67 37.76
N GLY A 618 -23.09 11.73 37.71
CA GLY A 618 -22.34 11.81 36.46
C GLY A 618 -22.54 10.60 35.55
N VAL A 619 -22.63 10.83 34.24
CA VAL A 619 -22.77 9.79 33.22
C VAL A 619 -21.38 9.22 32.91
N ALA A 620 -21.28 7.91 32.76
CA ALA A 620 -20.01 7.25 32.46
C ALA A 620 -19.58 7.49 31.01
N GLY A 621 -18.26 7.44 30.76
CA GLY A 621 -17.68 7.50 29.43
C GLY A 621 -17.82 6.19 28.66
N ALA A 622 -17.95 6.30 27.34
CA ALA A 622 -17.96 5.15 26.43
C ALA A 622 -16.53 4.70 26.08
N GLY A 623 -16.37 3.48 25.56
CA GLY A 623 -15.05 2.98 25.18
C GLY A 623 -14.59 3.48 23.81
N GLY A 624 -13.28 3.60 23.61
CA GLY A 624 -12.67 3.90 22.31
C GLY A 624 -12.67 2.70 21.38
N GLY A 625 -12.75 2.91 20.06
CA GLY A 625 -12.66 1.85 19.05
C GLY A 625 -11.22 1.39 18.83
N SER A 626 -11.02 0.16 18.37
CA SER A 626 -9.67 -0.35 18.09
C SER A 626 -9.14 0.14 16.73
N GLY A 627 -7.81 0.09 16.57
CA GLY A 627 -7.19 0.21 15.25
C GLY A 627 -7.63 -0.93 14.33
N GLY A 628 -7.64 -0.67 13.02
CA GLY A 628 -7.90 -1.63 11.96
C GLY A 628 -6.63 -2.28 11.43
N SER A 629 -6.62 -2.70 10.16
CA SER A 629 -5.48 -3.38 9.54
C SER A 629 -4.98 -2.65 8.31
N VAL A 630 -3.66 -2.62 8.14
CA VAL A 630 -3.02 -2.19 6.89
C VAL A 630 -2.11 -3.31 6.40
N LEU A 631 -2.46 -3.88 5.24
CA LEU A 631 -1.65 -4.87 4.54
C LEU A 631 -1.05 -4.23 3.28
N ILE A 632 0.27 -4.24 3.18
CA ILE A 632 1.02 -3.73 2.02
C ILE A 632 1.80 -4.88 1.42
N ILE A 633 1.60 -5.13 0.13
CA ILE A 633 2.38 -6.07 -0.66
C ILE A 633 2.99 -5.26 -1.81
N ALA A 634 4.31 -5.24 -1.93
CA ALA A 634 5.02 -4.46 -2.95
C ALA A 634 6.35 -5.09 -3.35
N ASN A 635 6.87 -4.81 -4.56
CA ASN A 635 8.26 -5.14 -4.87
C ASN A 635 9.15 -4.21 -4.06
N ASN A 636 8.83 -2.92 -4.14
CA ASN A 636 9.54 -1.84 -3.46
C ASN A 636 8.56 -0.92 -2.73
N VAL A 637 8.87 -0.62 -1.47
CA VAL A 637 8.25 0.41 -0.64
C VAL A 637 9.31 1.46 -0.32
N TRP A 638 9.09 2.68 -0.78
CA TRP A 638 9.94 3.82 -0.57
C TRP A 638 9.34 4.75 0.47
N TRP A 639 10.04 4.92 1.59
CA TRP A 639 9.63 5.82 2.65
C TRP A 639 10.23 7.20 2.45
N GLY A 640 9.36 8.19 2.32
CA GLY A 640 9.72 9.60 2.43
C GLY A 640 9.85 10.03 3.90
N GLN A 641 10.42 11.22 4.12
CA GLN A 641 10.76 11.73 5.46
C GLN A 641 9.54 11.90 6.39
N THR A 642 8.34 12.06 5.84
CA THR A 642 7.07 12.15 6.60
C THR A 642 6.20 10.90 6.48
N GLY A 643 6.71 9.85 5.83
CA GLY A 643 5.98 8.61 5.56
C GLY A 643 5.58 7.88 6.83
N SER A 644 4.28 7.57 6.97
CA SER A 644 3.81 6.76 8.10
C SER A 644 2.62 5.87 7.78
N VAL A 645 2.60 4.71 8.43
CA VAL A 645 1.50 3.74 8.42
C VAL A 645 1.01 3.54 9.85
N ILE A 646 -0.26 3.80 10.10
CA ILE A 646 -0.80 3.96 11.46
C ILE A 646 -2.10 3.17 11.60
N ALA A 647 -2.19 2.31 12.61
CA ALA A 647 -3.41 1.62 12.99
C ALA A 647 -3.56 1.64 14.51
N LYS A 648 -3.91 2.78 15.08
CA LYS A 648 -4.04 2.99 16.53
C LYS A 648 -5.47 2.78 17.03
N GLY A 649 -5.60 2.39 18.29
CA GLY A 649 -6.87 2.47 19.02
C GLY A 649 -7.21 3.92 19.38
N GLY A 650 -8.50 4.22 19.49
CA GLY A 650 -9.03 5.48 19.98
C GLY A 650 -9.11 5.53 21.50
N ASP A 651 -9.15 6.73 22.06
CA ASP A 651 -9.18 6.96 23.50
C ASP A 651 -10.56 6.64 24.11
N GLY A 652 -10.58 6.23 25.37
CA GLY A 652 -11.81 6.06 26.14
C GLY A 652 -12.39 7.42 26.54
N GLY A 653 -13.72 7.54 26.53
CA GLY A 653 -14.39 8.78 26.93
C GLY A 653 -14.30 9.04 28.44
N ASP A 654 -14.24 10.31 28.82
CA ASP A 654 -14.26 10.73 30.23
C ASP A 654 -15.65 10.57 30.85
N GLY A 655 -15.69 10.22 32.14
CA GLY A 655 -16.91 10.29 32.93
C GLY A 655 -17.27 11.74 33.29
N SER A 656 -18.56 12.09 33.23
CA SER A 656 -18.99 13.45 33.59
C SER A 656 -18.99 13.66 35.11
N ASN A 657 -18.86 14.91 35.54
CA ASN A 657 -19.03 15.26 36.95
C ASN A 657 -20.49 15.03 37.41
N GLY A 658 -20.67 14.74 38.71
CA GLY A 658 -21.96 14.85 39.38
C GLY A 658 -22.44 16.30 39.42
N MET A 659 -23.74 16.54 39.33
CA MET A 659 -24.32 17.89 39.32
C MET A 659 -25.49 17.99 40.29
N ARG A 660 -25.62 19.13 40.97
CA ARG A 660 -26.74 19.42 41.86
C ARG A 660 -28.09 19.37 41.13
N GLN A 661 -29.05 18.62 41.66
CA GLN A 661 -30.45 18.67 41.24
C GLN A 661 -31.12 19.96 41.72
N GLN A 662 -31.83 20.66 40.83
CA GLN A 662 -32.62 21.86 41.18
C GLN A 662 -34.12 21.54 41.15
N PRO A 663 -34.94 22.08 42.07
CA PRO A 663 -34.61 23.02 43.16
C PRO A 663 -34.23 22.36 44.51
N ILE A 664 -34.47 21.06 44.67
CA ILE A 664 -34.21 20.31 45.91
C ILE A 664 -33.11 19.28 45.63
N SER A 665 -32.05 19.21 46.44
CA SER A 665 -30.99 18.21 46.30
C SER A 665 -30.77 17.44 47.60
N LEU A 666 -30.77 16.11 47.54
CA LEU A 666 -30.02 15.30 48.49
C LEU A 666 -28.52 15.58 48.29
N LEU A 667 -27.77 15.68 49.38
CA LEU A 667 -26.41 16.24 49.49
C LEU A 667 -25.29 15.49 48.72
N MET A 668 -25.60 14.51 47.86
CA MET A 668 -24.60 13.58 47.33
C MET A 668 -24.90 13.09 45.91
N TYR A 669 -24.00 13.36 44.96
CA TYR A 669 -24.00 12.72 43.64
C TYR A 669 -22.59 12.32 43.24
N ASP A 670 -22.42 11.07 42.82
CA ASP A 670 -21.14 10.55 42.34
C ASP A 670 -20.77 11.10 40.96
N GLY A 671 -19.48 11.06 40.65
CA GLY A 671 -18.99 11.19 39.28
C GLY A 671 -19.33 9.96 38.42
N GLY A 672 -19.31 10.15 37.10
CA GLY A 672 -19.34 9.04 36.14
C GLY A 672 -17.97 8.38 36.04
N ASP A 673 -17.92 7.07 35.82
CA ASP A 673 -16.66 6.37 35.57
C ASP A 673 -16.18 6.63 34.12
N GLY A 674 -14.86 6.59 33.90
CA GLY A 674 -14.24 6.73 32.57
C GLY A 674 -14.32 5.46 31.73
N GLY A 675 -14.36 5.61 30.41
CA GLY A 675 -14.31 4.50 29.45
C GLY A 675 -12.91 3.92 29.27
N GLY A 676 -12.82 2.69 28.77
CA GLY A 676 -11.56 2.05 28.41
C GLY A 676 -11.07 2.48 27.01
N GLY A 677 -9.74 2.58 26.83
CA GLY A 677 -9.14 2.88 25.53
C GLY A 677 -9.17 1.69 24.57
N GLY A 678 -9.22 1.94 23.25
CA GLY A 678 -9.21 0.89 22.24
C GLY A 678 -7.84 0.22 22.06
N GLY A 679 -7.79 -1.04 21.65
CA GLY A 679 -6.56 -1.74 21.29
C GLY A 679 -5.96 -1.20 19.99
N GLY A 680 -4.62 -1.20 19.88
CA GLY A 680 -3.94 -0.88 18.62
C GLY A 680 -4.10 -2.02 17.62
N GLY A 681 -4.14 -1.72 16.33
CA GLY A 681 -4.44 -2.66 15.23
C GLY A 681 -3.22 -3.31 14.59
N ALA A 682 -3.30 -3.60 13.28
CA ALA A 682 -2.31 -4.40 12.55
C ALA A 682 -1.63 -3.62 11.42
N VAL A 683 -0.32 -3.81 11.26
CA VAL A 683 0.40 -3.35 10.06
C VAL A 683 1.31 -4.47 9.55
N ASP A 684 1.00 -5.01 8.38
CA ASP A 684 1.81 -6.02 7.70
C ASP A 684 2.34 -5.45 6.38
N ILE A 685 3.66 -5.46 6.22
CA ILE A 685 4.33 -5.03 5.00
C ILE A 685 5.16 -6.19 4.47
N THR A 686 4.81 -6.71 3.30
CA THR A 686 5.51 -7.80 2.63
C THR A 686 6.16 -7.29 1.35
N THR A 687 7.48 -7.46 1.24
CA THR A 687 8.30 -6.96 0.12
C THR A 687 9.36 -7.94 -0.35
N THR A 688 10.09 -7.58 -1.40
CA THR A 688 11.26 -8.33 -1.85
C THR A 688 12.43 -8.24 -0.88
N ALA A 689 13.43 -9.12 -1.04
CA ALA A 689 14.63 -9.20 -0.19
C ALA A 689 15.37 -7.85 0.02
N ASN A 690 15.17 -6.87 -0.86
CA ASN A 690 15.71 -5.50 -0.77
C ASN A 690 14.64 -4.42 -1.00
N GLY A 691 13.37 -4.76 -0.83
CA GLY A 691 12.24 -3.94 -1.24
C GLY A 691 11.86 -2.83 -0.26
N ILE A 692 12.60 -2.60 0.82
CA ILE A 692 12.32 -1.50 1.76
C ILE A 692 13.42 -0.45 1.63
N HIS A 693 13.02 0.78 1.28
CA HIS A 693 13.94 1.90 1.12
C HIS A 693 13.55 3.05 2.05
N GLY A 694 14.52 3.59 2.79
CA GLY A 694 14.30 4.66 3.76
C GLY A 694 13.71 4.18 5.10
N ASN A 695 13.43 5.14 5.99
CA ASN A 695 12.90 4.88 7.32
C ASN A 695 11.51 5.48 7.46
N GLY A 696 10.50 4.62 7.39
CA GLY A 696 9.11 4.96 7.70
C GLY A 696 8.78 4.87 9.17
N ARG A 697 7.63 5.44 9.55
CA ARG A 697 7.05 5.25 10.88
C ARG A 697 5.85 4.30 10.84
N ILE A 698 5.97 3.16 11.49
CA ILE A 698 4.84 2.26 11.77
C ILE A 698 4.34 2.49 13.20
N SER A 699 3.04 2.60 13.41
CA SER A 699 2.48 2.77 14.76
C SER A 699 1.17 2.04 14.96
N VAL A 700 1.17 1.13 15.93
CA VAL A 700 0.03 0.28 16.33
C VAL A 700 -0.27 0.42 17.82
N PHE A 701 -0.19 1.63 18.38
CA PHE A 701 -0.45 1.84 19.81
C PHE A 701 -1.95 1.70 20.16
N GLY A 702 -2.23 1.24 21.38
CA GLY A 702 -3.57 1.35 21.97
C GLY A 702 -3.90 2.79 22.36
N GLY A 703 -5.19 3.05 22.51
CA GLY A 703 -5.74 4.30 23.01
C GLY A 703 -5.68 4.39 24.53
N SER A 704 -5.74 5.62 25.02
CA SER A 704 -5.66 5.99 26.42
C SER A 704 -6.97 5.72 27.16
N ALA A 705 -6.88 5.55 28.48
CA ALA A 705 -8.06 5.47 29.34
C ALA A 705 -8.79 6.81 29.46
N GLY A 706 -10.12 6.76 29.57
CA GLY A 706 -10.93 7.88 30.02
C GLY A 706 -10.79 8.11 31.53
N THR A 707 -10.80 9.37 31.93
CA THR A 707 -10.76 9.78 33.33
C THR A 707 -12.14 9.67 34.00
N GLY A 708 -12.15 9.56 35.34
CA GLY A 708 -13.39 9.58 36.11
C GLY A 708 -13.84 11.00 36.45
N GLY A 709 -15.14 11.22 36.46
CA GLY A 709 -15.75 12.51 36.81
C GLY A 709 -15.65 12.82 38.31
N GLN A 710 -15.64 14.11 38.66
CA GLN A 710 -15.64 14.58 40.04
C GLN A 710 -17.03 14.45 40.69
N PRO A 711 -17.10 14.18 42.00
CA PRO A 711 -18.37 14.15 42.71
C PRO A 711 -18.94 15.54 42.98
N TYR A 712 -20.24 15.57 43.27
CA TYR A 712 -20.91 16.72 43.88
C TYR A 712 -21.26 16.41 45.34
N GLY A 713 -20.92 17.32 46.25
CA GLY A 713 -21.17 17.17 47.69
C GLY A 713 -20.32 16.06 48.30
N SER A 714 -20.91 15.20 49.13
CA SER A 714 -20.19 14.07 49.77
C SER A 714 -20.05 12.84 48.88
N GLY A 715 -20.22 12.99 47.56
CA GLY A 715 -20.22 11.87 46.61
C GLY A 715 -18.83 11.30 46.39
N THR A 716 -18.77 10.20 45.65
CA THR A 716 -17.52 9.54 45.26
C THR A 716 -17.11 9.94 43.85
N ALA A 717 -15.80 10.16 43.66
CA ALA A 717 -15.25 10.36 42.33
C ALA A 717 -15.41 9.10 41.48
N GLY A 718 -15.66 9.30 40.19
CA GLY A 718 -15.66 8.22 39.23
C GLY A 718 -14.29 7.56 39.11
N ARG A 719 -14.27 6.27 38.79
CA ARG A 719 -13.06 5.51 38.53
C ARG A 719 -12.59 5.77 37.10
N ALA A 720 -11.29 5.94 36.89
CA ALA A 720 -10.71 5.94 35.55
C ALA A 720 -10.80 4.54 34.92
N GLY A 721 -10.87 4.49 33.60
CA GLY A 721 -10.69 3.25 32.84
C GLY A 721 -9.22 2.81 32.78
N SER A 722 -8.94 1.78 31.99
CA SER A 722 -7.58 1.39 31.61
C SER A 722 -7.31 1.67 30.13
N SER A 723 -6.05 1.88 29.77
CA SER A 723 -5.63 2.02 28.37
C SER A 723 -5.74 0.69 27.62
N GLY A 724 -5.86 0.76 26.30
CA GLY A 724 -5.72 -0.38 25.41
C GLY A 724 -4.27 -0.80 25.25
N SER A 725 -4.06 -2.07 24.90
CA SER A 725 -2.74 -2.62 24.56
C SER A 725 -2.34 -2.25 23.13
N ALA A 726 -1.03 -2.22 22.86
CA ALA A 726 -0.54 -2.11 21.50
C ALA A 726 -0.94 -3.34 20.67
N GLY A 727 -1.12 -3.12 19.37
CA GLY A 727 -1.34 -4.15 18.37
C GLY A 727 -0.04 -4.70 17.83
N TRP A 728 -0.09 -5.20 16.60
CA TRP A 728 0.98 -5.97 16.01
C TRP A 728 1.45 -5.37 14.68
N SER A 729 2.75 -5.44 14.42
CA SER A 729 3.31 -5.01 13.16
C SER A 729 4.44 -5.91 12.70
N GLN A 730 4.48 -6.23 11.41
CA GLN A 730 5.56 -6.98 10.79
C GLN A 730 6.01 -6.35 9.46
N VAL A 731 7.28 -6.56 9.15
CA VAL A 731 7.85 -6.29 7.82
C VAL A 731 8.55 -7.58 7.36
N SER A 732 8.01 -8.20 6.33
CA SER A 732 8.55 -9.42 5.70
C SER A 732 9.23 -9.09 4.38
N THR A 733 10.36 -9.74 4.10
CA THR A 733 11.14 -9.59 2.86
C THR A 733 11.21 -10.88 2.04
N THR A 734 10.30 -11.81 2.31
CA THR A 734 10.28 -13.16 1.69
C THR A 734 9.51 -13.22 0.38
N PHE A 735 8.87 -12.12 -0.03
CA PHE A 735 8.14 -12.05 -1.30
C PHE A 735 9.11 -11.99 -2.47
N THR A 736 8.85 -12.72 -3.55
CA THR A 736 9.82 -12.87 -4.66
C THR A 736 9.76 -11.75 -5.67
N GLY A 737 8.75 -10.90 -5.54
CA GLY A 737 8.50 -9.81 -6.44
C GLY A 737 7.68 -10.25 -7.66
N TRP A 738 6.93 -9.31 -8.21
CA TRP A 738 6.34 -9.42 -9.54
C TRP A 738 7.40 -9.14 -10.61
N ALA A 739 7.21 -9.66 -11.82
CA ALA A 739 7.98 -9.18 -12.96
C ALA A 739 7.73 -7.68 -13.13
N GLY A 740 8.70 -6.91 -13.61
CA GLY A 740 8.49 -5.48 -13.83
C GLY A 740 9.59 -4.89 -14.68
N THR A 741 9.35 -3.70 -15.23
CA THR A 741 10.37 -2.91 -15.94
C THR A 741 10.89 -1.82 -15.00
N GLN A 742 12.18 -1.86 -14.67
CA GLN A 742 12.86 -0.80 -13.93
C GLN A 742 13.66 0.06 -14.91
N ARG A 743 13.64 1.40 -14.78
CA ARG A 743 14.57 2.25 -15.53
C ARG A 743 16.00 2.02 -15.06
N VAL A 744 16.92 1.89 -16.00
CA VAL A 744 18.36 1.84 -15.71
C VAL A 744 18.81 3.18 -15.11
N LEU A 745 19.68 3.13 -14.10
CA LEU A 745 20.09 4.31 -13.33
C LEU A 745 20.98 5.27 -14.12
N PHE A 746 21.69 4.76 -15.13
CA PHE A 746 22.61 5.51 -15.98
C PHE A 746 22.59 4.94 -17.39
N GLY A 747 22.89 5.79 -18.37
CA GLY A 747 23.00 5.41 -19.77
C GLY A 747 23.58 6.53 -20.61
N THR A 748 24.10 6.17 -21.78
CA THR A 748 24.77 7.09 -22.71
C THR A 748 24.14 6.97 -24.08
N TRP A 749 23.91 8.11 -24.73
CA TRP A 749 23.57 8.19 -26.14
C TRP A 749 24.66 8.96 -26.89
N THR A 750 25.16 8.40 -27.98
CA THR A 750 26.16 9.05 -28.82
C THR A 750 25.56 9.30 -30.20
N SER A 751 25.54 10.55 -30.64
CA SER A 751 24.97 10.93 -31.93
C SER A 751 25.77 10.34 -33.11
N ALA A 752 25.10 10.15 -34.25
CA ALA A 752 25.83 10.03 -35.52
C ALA A 752 26.62 11.32 -35.81
N ALA A 753 27.60 11.24 -36.71
CA ALA A 753 28.30 12.45 -37.18
C ALA A 753 27.31 13.34 -37.94
N LEU A 754 27.16 14.58 -37.47
CA LEU A 754 26.33 15.57 -38.16
C LEU A 754 27.20 16.45 -39.05
N ASP A 755 26.85 16.56 -40.33
CA ASP A 755 27.43 17.52 -41.28
C ASP A 755 26.64 18.83 -41.21
N VAL A 756 27.33 19.96 -41.04
CA VAL A 756 26.70 21.28 -41.13
C VAL A 756 26.66 21.82 -42.57
N GLY A 757 27.14 21.04 -43.55
CA GLY A 757 27.06 21.30 -44.99
C GLY A 757 28.39 21.80 -45.56
N GLU A 758 28.96 22.83 -44.94
CA GLU A 758 30.22 23.45 -45.32
C GLU A 758 31.17 23.60 -44.13
N ILE A 759 32.42 24.00 -44.38
CA ILE A 759 33.34 24.34 -43.29
C ILE A 759 32.93 25.69 -42.71
N VAL A 760 32.51 25.67 -41.45
CA VAL A 760 32.11 26.85 -40.69
C VAL A 760 33.25 27.31 -39.79
N GLU A 761 33.33 28.60 -39.53
CA GLU A 761 34.38 29.20 -38.68
C GLU A 761 33.98 29.22 -37.20
N GLY A 762 32.67 29.15 -36.91
CA GLY A 762 32.18 28.89 -35.57
C GLY A 762 30.77 28.33 -35.56
N LEU A 763 30.49 27.53 -34.52
CA LEU A 763 29.20 26.91 -34.27
C LEU A 763 28.85 27.07 -32.79
N THR A 764 27.64 27.52 -32.49
CA THR A 764 27.08 27.50 -31.13
C THR A 764 26.01 26.42 -31.04
N LEU A 765 26.21 25.44 -30.16
CA LEU A 765 25.31 24.32 -29.93
C LEU A 765 24.43 24.54 -28.69
N HIS A 766 23.15 24.17 -28.81
CA HIS A 766 22.18 24.19 -27.71
C HIS A 766 21.44 22.85 -27.67
N VAL A 767 21.51 22.16 -26.53
CA VAL A 767 20.80 20.88 -26.34
C VAL A 767 19.45 21.16 -25.70
N ILE A 768 18.37 20.79 -26.39
CA ILE A 768 17.00 20.94 -25.88
C ILE A 768 16.69 19.71 -25.04
N HIS A 769 16.41 19.93 -23.75
CA HIS A 769 16.25 18.85 -22.78
C HIS A 769 15.19 19.17 -21.72
N ILE A 770 14.66 18.11 -21.10
CA ILE A 770 13.78 18.16 -19.95
C ILE A 770 14.47 17.42 -18.80
N ILE A 771 14.83 18.15 -17.75
CA ILE A 771 15.38 17.58 -16.51
C ILE A 771 14.30 17.65 -15.43
N LEU A 772 13.89 16.48 -14.95
CA LEU A 772 12.95 16.31 -13.85
C LEU A 772 13.72 16.20 -12.52
N GLY A 773 13.03 16.44 -11.39
CA GLY A 773 13.64 16.26 -10.06
C GLY A 773 14.24 14.85 -9.89
N GLY A 774 15.49 14.77 -9.43
CA GLY A 774 16.22 13.50 -9.27
C GLY A 774 16.83 12.94 -10.55
N THR A 775 16.86 13.69 -11.65
CA THR A 775 17.53 13.31 -12.91
C THR A 775 18.61 14.32 -13.29
N ALA A 776 19.59 13.91 -14.10
CA ALA A 776 20.59 14.82 -14.66
C ALA A 776 21.09 14.36 -16.04
N VAL A 777 21.57 15.34 -16.81
CA VAL A 777 22.23 15.15 -18.10
C VAL A 777 23.60 15.80 -18.03
N SER A 778 24.63 15.11 -18.50
CA SER A 778 25.91 15.70 -18.86
C SER A 778 26.24 15.35 -20.31
N GLY A 779 27.12 16.11 -20.94
CA GLY A 779 27.47 15.86 -22.33
C GLY A 779 28.94 16.13 -22.61
N GLU A 780 29.39 15.54 -23.71
CA GLU A 780 30.67 15.78 -24.34
C GLU A 780 30.45 15.96 -25.85
N PHE A 781 31.36 16.68 -26.50
CA PHE A 781 31.34 16.87 -27.95
C PHE A 781 32.73 16.69 -28.55
N ARG A 782 32.78 16.41 -29.85
CA ARG A 782 34.00 16.42 -30.65
C ARG A 782 33.71 16.90 -32.05
N THR A 783 34.72 17.44 -32.72
CA THR A 783 34.57 18.09 -34.03
C THR A 783 35.62 17.59 -35.02
N THR A 784 35.36 17.82 -36.30
CA THR A 784 36.29 17.52 -37.40
C THR A 784 35.94 18.34 -38.63
N VAL A 785 36.91 18.51 -39.53
CA VAL A 785 36.71 19.14 -40.85
C VAL A 785 36.52 18.13 -41.98
N ASP A 786 36.93 16.88 -41.79
CA ASP A 786 37.05 15.87 -42.85
C ASP A 786 36.27 14.57 -42.56
N ASN A 787 35.63 14.45 -41.40
CA ASN A 787 34.92 13.25 -40.93
C ASN A 787 35.83 12.02 -40.71
N VAL A 788 37.14 12.23 -40.60
CA VAL A 788 38.16 11.19 -40.40
C VAL A 788 39.03 11.52 -39.18
N THR A 789 39.55 12.73 -39.10
CA THR A 789 40.41 13.21 -38.03
C THR A 789 39.59 13.98 -37.00
N TRP A 790 39.21 13.29 -35.93
CA TRP A 790 38.37 13.85 -34.87
C TRP A 790 39.20 14.46 -33.75
N SER A 791 38.72 15.56 -33.17
CA SER A 791 39.22 16.06 -31.91
C SER A 791 38.99 15.05 -30.77
N GLU A 792 39.75 15.20 -29.69
CA GLU A 792 39.39 14.58 -28.41
C GLU A 792 37.99 15.02 -27.97
N TRP A 793 37.33 14.20 -27.16
CA TRP A 793 36.06 14.55 -26.53
C TRP A 793 36.29 15.67 -25.51
N GLN A 794 35.47 16.70 -25.59
CA GLN A 794 35.50 17.86 -24.71
C GLN A 794 34.15 18.01 -24.01
N GLN A 795 34.17 18.55 -22.79
CA GLN A 795 32.94 18.76 -22.01
C GLN A 795 31.99 19.73 -22.74
N LEU A 796 30.72 19.33 -22.85
CA LEU A 796 29.67 20.10 -23.50
C LEU A 796 28.89 20.95 -22.49
N ASN A 797 28.80 22.25 -22.74
CA ASN A 797 27.81 23.10 -22.09
C ASN A 797 26.45 22.97 -22.80
N LEU A 798 25.50 22.28 -22.15
CA LEU A 798 24.18 21.99 -22.73
C LEU A 798 23.37 23.24 -23.12
N THR A 799 23.61 24.37 -22.43
CA THR A 799 22.88 25.62 -22.63
C THR A 799 23.40 26.44 -23.79
N ALA A 800 24.72 26.46 -24.02
CA ALA A 800 25.37 27.14 -25.13
C ALA A 800 26.83 26.69 -25.18
N GLN A 801 27.22 25.96 -26.23
CA GLN A 801 28.60 25.55 -26.47
C GLN A 801 29.11 26.14 -27.77
N ALA A 802 30.07 27.04 -27.69
CA ALA A 802 30.80 27.51 -28.86
C ALA A 802 31.89 26.51 -29.25
N THR A 803 32.11 26.35 -30.55
CA THR A 803 33.20 25.55 -31.10
C THR A 803 33.98 26.36 -32.13
N ASP A 804 35.23 25.98 -32.32
CA ASP A 804 36.07 26.49 -33.39
C ASP A 804 35.66 25.92 -34.75
N ARG A 805 36.46 26.25 -35.78
CA ARG A 805 36.29 25.85 -37.16
C ARG A 805 36.06 24.34 -37.34
N LEU A 806 34.94 23.96 -37.97
CA LEU A 806 34.55 22.56 -38.18
C LEU A 806 33.68 22.39 -39.42
N ARG A 807 33.43 21.14 -39.81
CA ARG A 807 32.34 20.77 -40.74
C ARG A 807 31.44 19.69 -40.16
N TYR A 808 31.99 18.79 -39.36
CA TYR A 808 31.22 17.76 -38.69
C TYR A 808 31.41 17.84 -37.18
N TYR A 809 30.38 17.45 -36.44
CA TYR A 809 30.46 17.27 -35.00
C TYR A 809 29.70 16.03 -34.53
N GLN A 810 30.05 15.56 -33.34
CA GLN A 810 29.37 14.49 -32.63
C GLN A 810 29.16 14.86 -31.17
N LEU A 811 28.11 14.29 -30.58
CA LEU A 811 27.73 14.49 -29.19
C LEU A 811 27.64 13.16 -28.48
N SER A 812 28.06 13.12 -27.23
CA SER A 812 27.85 12.02 -26.31
C SER A 812 27.13 12.58 -25.08
N LEU A 813 25.90 12.14 -24.83
CA LEU A 813 25.07 12.62 -23.73
C LEU A 813 24.88 11.49 -22.72
N ASN A 814 25.29 11.73 -21.48
CA ASN A 814 25.11 10.82 -20.35
C ASN A 814 23.87 11.24 -19.56
N LEU A 815 22.94 10.32 -19.41
CA LEU A 815 21.70 10.48 -18.67
C LEU A 815 21.82 9.71 -17.35
N ASN A 816 21.30 10.28 -16.26
CA ASN A 816 21.18 9.56 -15.00
C ASN A 816 19.84 9.87 -14.29
N THR A 817 19.44 8.94 -13.43
CA THR A 817 18.26 9.09 -12.57
C THR A 817 18.50 8.43 -11.21
N SER A 818 17.97 9.04 -10.16
CA SER A 818 17.89 8.44 -8.83
C SER A 818 16.52 7.76 -8.59
N SER A 819 15.67 7.66 -9.62
CA SER A 819 14.32 7.09 -9.55
C SER A 819 14.07 6.12 -10.71
N ASP A 820 13.30 5.08 -10.44
CA ASP A 820 12.76 4.14 -11.42
C ASP A 820 11.61 4.71 -12.27
N GLN A 821 11.10 5.91 -11.94
CA GLN A 821 9.91 6.52 -12.57
C GLN A 821 10.25 7.69 -13.51
N SER A 822 11.33 8.42 -13.23
CA SER A 822 11.74 9.60 -14.00
C SER A 822 12.99 9.34 -14.83
N THR A 823 13.06 9.99 -15.98
CA THR A 823 14.22 9.98 -16.86
C THR A 823 14.39 11.37 -17.42
N PRO A 824 15.63 11.88 -17.55
CA PRO A 824 15.84 13.10 -18.30
C PRO A 824 15.59 12.81 -19.79
N THR A 825 15.06 13.77 -20.53
CA THR A 825 14.74 13.59 -21.95
C THR A 825 15.48 14.59 -22.82
N ILE A 826 16.17 14.12 -23.87
CA ILE A 826 16.76 14.99 -24.89
C ILE A 826 15.78 15.08 -26.06
N THR A 827 15.15 16.24 -26.22
CA THR A 827 14.02 16.44 -27.15
C THR A 827 14.45 17.04 -28.48
N GLY A 828 15.65 17.62 -28.53
CA GLY A 828 16.18 18.21 -29.75
C GLY A 828 17.55 18.86 -29.57
N LEU A 829 18.03 19.46 -30.64
CA LEU A 829 19.25 20.25 -30.68
C LEU A 829 19.04 21.44 -31.62
N SER A 830 19.45 22.63 -31.20
CA SER A 830 19.55 23.78 -32.10
C SER A 830 21.00 24.23 -32.21
N TYR A 831 21.37 24.73 -33.38
CA TYR A 831 22.69 25.28 -33.60
C TYR A 831 22.65 26.53 -34.45
N GLU A 832 23.61 27.41 -34.18
CA GLU A 832 23.88 28.63 -34.95
C GLU A 832 25.29 28.50 -35.52
N ALA A 833 25.41 28.48 -36.84
CA ALA A 833 26.68 28.36 -37.54
C ALA A 833 26.98 29.64 -38.30
N TRP A 834 28.25 29.98 -38.43
CA TRP A 834 28.68 31.07 -39.29
C TRP A 834 29.95 30.76 -40.03
N TRP A 835 30.03 31.33 -41.23
CA TRP A 835 31.19 31.18 -42.10
C TRP A 835 31.39 32.46 -42.90
N TRP A 836 32.59 32.57 -43.45
CA TRP A 836 32.88 33.59 -44.46
C TRP A 836 32.41 33.06 -45.80
N ALA A 837 31.32 33.61 -46.33
CA ALA A 837 30.86 33.25 -47.66
C ALA A 837 31.83 33.85 -48.70
N ALA A 838 32.36 33.00 -49.58
CA ALA A 838 32.75 33.48 -50.90
C ALA A 838 31.45 33.81 -51.65
N LEU A 839 31.37 34.97 -52.30
CA LEU A 839 30.25 35.30 -53.17
C LEU A 839 30.14 34.23 -54.26
N GLU A 840 29.21 33.28 -54.14
CA GLU A 840 29.09 32.17 -55.10
C GLU A 840 28.50 32.61 -56.44
N GLY A 841 29.03 31.99 -57.50
CA GLY A 841 28.80 32.28 -58.92
C GLY A 841 30.02 32.94 -59.56
N GLU A 842 30.31 32.67 -60.83
CA GLU A 842 31.37 33.31 -61.64
C GLU A 842 31.26 34.85 -61.63
N ARG A 843 31.65 35.51 -60.54
CA ARG A 843 31.56 36.95 -60.33
C ARG A 843 32.83 37.37 -59.61
N PRO A 844 33.76 38.07 -60.27
CA PRO A 844 35.01 38.47 -59.64
C PRO A 844 34.72 39.35 -58.42
N LEU A 845 35.62 39.29 -57.43
CA LEU A 845 35.73 40.24 -56.33
C LEU A 845 35.32 41.65 -56.82
N ALA A 846 34.26 42.22 -56.24
CA ALA A 846 33.87 43.58 -56.56
C ALA A 846 34.86 44.52 -55.88
N PHE A 847 35.77 45.07 -56.68
CA PHE A 847 36.73 46.07 -56.24
C PHE A 847 36.05 47.44 -56.27
N SER A 848 35.86 48.10 -55.13
CA SER A 848 35.58 49.53 -55.13
C SER A 848 36.90 50.29 -55.25
N ILE A 849 36.95 51.24 -56.17
CA ILE A 849 38.05 52.19 -56.33
C ILE A 849 37.67 53.46 -55.57
N THR A 850 38.44 53.82 -54.53
CA THR A 850 38.34 55.12 -53.83
C THR A 850 39.35 56.14 -54.33
#